data_AF-A0A9P1BF14-F1
#
_entry.id   AF-A0A9P1BF14-F1
#
_cell.length_a   1.000
_cell.length_b   1.000
_cell.length_c   1.000
_cell.angle_alpha   90.00
_cell.angle_beta   90.00
_cell.angle_gamma   90.00
#
_symmetry.space_group_name_H-M   'P 1'
#
loop_
_entity.id
_entity.type
_entity.pdbx_description
1 polymer ?
#
loop_
_entity_poly.entity_id
_entity_poly.type
_entity_poly.pdbx_seq_one_letter_code
_entity_poly.pdbx_strand_id
1 'polypeptide(L)'
;MLYPAKPDSNVERRATIVVTLLCAGILYAVMWLPAILGHVYTADDLGAFHLPLRHFYATCLAAGESFAWWPNLFGGFYALGEGQAGMYHPWHLLLYRVFPLNVAWNLELLTNYPLLFAGTYFFLRQQIQRTDAALAGAALLTFSGFTLLHFMHVNAISVVAHLPWLLLAIDWAMTAQTAKHVRLALLAIALLTGSQLLLGYPQYVWMSWLIEGGYVFTLLARNKTAMRRLPALAFAVLIGVGIGAIQLWPTYESLSLSARSNVDSTFSTSGSLHPSNVVQLVAPYLFVDRVIGRNTHELGLYCGSATLLLVVWLLASRSGLGNLKWLVGFAAGLVVAGLWLAIGQYSSLYPLLAKLPVIGSFRFPTRYLLLVYLGMSLLAAVAIVQLSRREVANPANRRQAIIAVWCTVVVSALLAAVAPVLWPSEYLATVVVRWVGPVLLLVSAAAITLATLGYRVALPALVVLALVDQGVYGLSYAVLPHTKSFDSWHESNSLASIAGGNRVALDLVGAKRDGPFTGNEATASGVYRIDGYAGLIPQSQLDYRQLNALRLAGVRWVHDRAADKVVGSLGTVRGEWHAVPNTMSRVRCVTEVVATDNPGASLEDINLETTAVVDEGTTLEFDTQPPGTAMLVDDRPGQLGVRTTTPSRQLLVTTERFHPGWQASIAGEPVEAIPVNGDFLGCVVPTGTHDVTFHFNAASHRYGAVVSTFSLLIAFGPVMTTDQFTAPTSRRTHRPLISIVLPVYNERSVLETLHVSILRAVEGYNMDYEMIFVDDGSSDGSSEVLDRMAGKDPHVRVVHFARNFGHQAAVQAGLEHARGDAVVLMDSDMQDAPEAIPRFVDQWREGYDVVYAIRADRKESRLKRMAFAAFYRTLSRIASTPIPQDAGNFGLVDRRVARQIAELQERDRYFPGLRSWVGYRQIGIVVERAARYDGQPRVSFWGLCRLAKTAIFSFSSFPLSVFGVIGMLALGIFTALASFSLFCKLFTNLAIPGWTSHILSASFFGALNALGISILGEYVIRIYDQVRGRPIFVVDSTRNVEDETAAPAAIRRADLHEELDALHEIQRLNAELEAMRSQLLNRDETAEAESQVVEQV
;
A
#
# COMPACT_ATOMS: atom_id res chain seq x y z
N MET A 1 -10.62 -19.91 50.16
CA MET A 1 -11.69 -18.98 50.55
C MET A 1 -12.08 -18.14 49.35
N LEU A 2 -13.37 -18.17 48.99
CA LEU A 2 -14.11 -17.28 48.07
C LEU A 2 -13.48 -17.02 46.68
N TYR A 3 -13.60 -17.98 45.76
CA TYR A 3 -13.60 -17.67 44.32
C TYR A 3 -14.93 -16.97 43.99
N PRO A 4 -14.95 -15.70 43.55
CA PRO A 4 -16.19 -15.07 43.14
C PRO A 4 -16.75 -15.81 41.92
N ALA A 5 -18.08 -15.97 41.89
CA ALA A 5 -18.83 -16.62 40.82
C ALA A 5 -18.38 -16.16 39.43
N LYS A 6 -18.21 -17.12 38.48
CA LYS A 6 -17.84 -16.88 37.07
C LYS A 6 -18.58 -15.64 36.55
N PRO A 7 -17.88 -14.53 36.30
CA PRO A 7 -18.49 -13.33 35.75
C PRO A 7 -19.07 -13.60 34.37
N ASP A 8 -20.24 -13.06 34.10
CA ASP A 8 -20.77 -12.98 32.74
C ASP A 8 -19.82 -12.12 31.90
N SER A 9 -19.01 -12.77 31.06
CA SER A 9 -17.94 -12.14 30.26
C SER A 9 -18.46 -11.06 29.33
N ASN A 10 -19.78 -11.06 29.05
CA ASN A 10 -20.44 -10.05 28.25
C ASN A 10 -20.58 -8.70 28.96
N VAL A 11 -20.76 -8.67 30.29
CA VAL A 11 -20.97 -7.41 31.04
C VAL A 11 -19.67 -6.61 31.10
N GLU A 12 -18.57 -7.25 31.49
CA GLU A 12 -17.24 -6.63 31.50
C GLU A 12 -16.83 -6.14 30.11
N ARG A 13 -17.11 -6.93 29.07
CA ARG A 13 -16.86 -6.54 27.67
C ARG A 13 -17.63 -5.29 27.27
N ARG A 14 -18.94 -5.22 27.57
CA ARG A 14 -19.77 -4.05 27.29
C ARG A 14 -19.28 -2.83 28.06
N ALA A 15 -18.92 -3.00 29.34
CA ALA A 15 -18.36 -1.93 30.15
C ALA A 15 -17.05 -1.38 29.54
N THR A 16 -16.13 -2.24 29.12
CA THR A 16 -14.88 -1.81 28.46
C THR A 16 -15.16 -1.01 27.19
N ILE A 17 -16.12 -1.43 26.35
CA ILE A 17 -16.51 -0.70 25.14
C ILE A 17 -17.01 0.71 25.48
N VAL A 18 -17.99 0.81 26.39
CA VAL A 18 -18.61 2.09 26.77
C VAL A 18 -17.56 3.03 27.37
N VAL A 19 -16.74 2.53 28.29
CA VAL A 19 -15.68 3.31 28.94
C VAL A 19 -14.63 3.78 27.95
N THR A 20 -14.22 2.93 27.01
CA THR A 20 -13.25 3.32 25.96
C THR A 20 -13.79 4.47 25.12
N LEU A 21 -15.03 4.35 24.65
CA LEU A 21 -15.67 5.38 23.82
C LEU A 21 -15.89 6.67 24.62
N LEU A 22 -16.28 6.57 25.88
CA LEU A 22 -16.45 7.74 26.76
C LEU A 22 -15.12 8.47 26.96
N CYS A 23 -14.05 7.76 27.32
CA CYS A 23 -12.73 8.35 27.50
C CYS A 23 -12.18 8.98 26.21
N ALA A 24 -12.28 8.26 25.09
CA ALA A 24 -11.87 8.79 23.78
C ALA A 24 -12.69 10.04 23.41
N GLY A 25 -14.00 10.02 23.65
CA GLY A 25 -14.89 11.16 23.42
C GLY A 25 -14.55 12.37 24.29
N ILE A 26 -14.23 12.15 25.57
CA ILE A 26 -13.79 13.22 26.48
C ILE A 26 -12.47 13.83 26.01
N LEU A 27 -11.47 13.01 25.70
CA LEU A 27 -10.17 13.49 25.21
C LEU A 27 -10.33 14.30 23.92
N TYR A 28 -11.14 13.80 22.98
CA TYR A 28 -11.46 14.53 21.75
C TYR A 28 -12.21 15.83 22.02
N ALA A 29 -13.19 15.84 22.93
CA ALA A 29 -13.92 17.04 23.31
C ALA A 29 -13.01 18.10 23.94
N VAL A 30 -12.01 17.70 24.74
CA VAL A 30 -11.00 18.61 25.29
C VAL A 30 -10.17 19.25 24.17
N MET A 31 -9.84 18.50 23.11
CA MET A 31 -9.18 19.06 21.93
C MET A 31 -10.08 20.01 21.12
N TRP A 32 -11.41 19.88 21.23
CA TRP A 32 -12.34 20.83 20.62
C TRP A 32 -12.53 22.11 21.42
N LEU A 33 -12.11 22.15 22.70
CA LEU A 33 -12.36 23.29 23.58
C LEU A 33 -11.86 24.62 23.00
N PRO A 34 -10.63 24.73 22.44
CA PRO A 34 -10.20 25.98 21.82
C PRO A 34 -11.09 26.41 20.64
N ALA A 35 -11.46 25.47 19.76
CA ALA A 35 -12.32 25.76 18.61
C ALA A 35 -13.72 26.22 19.05
N ILE A 36 -14.30 25.61 20.09
CA ILE A 36 -15.61 26.00 20.66
C ILE A 36 -15.54 27.42 21.25
N LEU A 37 -14.40 27.80 21.82
CA LEU A 37 -14.15 29.14 22.35
C LEU A 37 -13.79 30.18 21.26
N GLY A 38 -13.84 29.81 19.97
CA GLY A 38 -13.48 30.70 18.86
C GLY A 38 -11.96 30.93 18.72
N HIS A 39 -11.15 30.09 19.36
CA HIS A 39 -9.70 30.16 19.28
C HIS A 39 -9.14 29.29 18.14
N VAL A 40 -7.92 29.63 17.73
CA VAL A 40 -7.11 28.85 16.81
C VAL A 40 -5.81 28.43 17.48
N TYR A 41 -5.29 27.28 17.04
CA TYR A 41 -3.98 26.79 17.47
C TYR A 41 -2.86 27.55 16.75
N THR A 42 -1.99 28.21 17.52
CA THR A 42 -0.91 29.07 17.01
C THR A 42 0.47 28.73 17.59
N ALA A 43 0.59 27.61 18.29
CA ALA A 43 1.85 27.23 18.93
C ALA A 43 2.89 26.71 17.93
N ASP A 44 4.13 27.18 18.07
CA ASP A 44 5.29 26.67 17.32
C ASP A 44 5.07 26.70 15.80
N ASP A 45 5.45 25.66 15.05
CA ASP A 45 5.23 25.51 13.59
C ASP A 45 3.80 25.83 13.12
N LEU A 46 2.78 25.65 13.97
CA LEU A 46 1.39 25.98 13.62
C LEU A 46 1.20 27.48 13.38
N GLY A 47 1.67 28.33 14.29
CA GLY A 47 1.59 29.79 14.13
C GLY A 47 2.69 30.32 13.22
N ALA A 48 3.90 29.76 13.33
CA ALA A 48 5.07 30.24 12.60
C ALA A 48 5.06 29.88 11.11
N PHE A 49 4.29 28.89 10.65
CA PHE A 49 4.34 28.49 9.24
C PHE A 49 2.98 28.08 8.68
N HIS A 50 2.33 27.10 9.30
CA HIS A 50 1.14 26.51 8.70
C HIS A 50 -0.04 27.49 8.65
N LEU A 51 -0.33 28.23 9.72
CA LEU A 51 -1.47 29.15 9.74
C LEU A 51 -1.29 30.32 8.74
N PRO A 52 -0.13 31.01 8.64
CA PRO A 52 0.10 32.00 7.60
C PRO A 52 0.00 31.42 6.17
N LEU A 53 0.51 30.21 5.94
CA LEU A 53 0.39 29.53 4.65
C LEU A 53 -1.07 29.23 4.29
N ARG A 54 -1.88 28.78 5.27
CA ARG A 54 -3.31 28.53 5.09
C ARG A 54 -4.12 29.81 4.92
N HIS A 55 -3.70 30.89 5.56
CA HIS A 55 -4.27 32.22 5.32
C HIS A 55 -4.02 32.66 3.87
N PHE A 56 -2.77 32.61 3.40
CA PHE A 56 -2.42 32.91 2.01
C PHE A 56 -3.22 32.06 1.02
N TYR A 57 -3.29 30.75 1.27
CA TYR A 57 -4.04 29.81 0.44
C TYR A 57 -5.54 30.13 0.39
N ALA A 58 -6.18 30.36 1.53
CA ALA A 58 -7.61 30.70 1.61
C ALA A 58 -7.93 32.01 0.89
N THR A 59 -7.06 33.02 1.02
CA THR A 59 -7.21 34.31 0.32
C THR A 59 -7.10 34.13 -1.19
N CYS A 60 -6.12 33.36 -1.68
CA CYS A 60 -5.98 33.06 -3.11
C CYS A 60 -7.22 32.34 -3.66
N LEU A 61 -7.72 31.32 -2.95
CA LEU A 61 -8.93 30.60 -3.36
C LEU A 61 -10.15 31.53 -3.42
N ALA A 62 -10.32 32.41 -2.43
CA ALA A 62 -11.43 33.37 -2.41
C ALA A 62 -11.36 34.37 -3.57
N ALA A 63 -10.15 34.86 -3.89
CA ALA A 63 -9.92 35.79 -4.99
C ALA A 63 -9.90 35.14 -6.39
N GLY A 64 -9.80 33.80 -6.47
CA GLY A 64 -9.61 33.09 -7.74
C GLY A 64 -8.19 33.26 -8.31
N GLU A 65 -7.22 33.56 -7.45
CA GLU A 65 -5.82 33.79 -7.80
C GLU A 65 -4.97 32.52 -7.66
N SER A 66 -3.78 32.54 -8.25
CA SER A 66 -2.81 31.44 -8.12
C SER A 66 -2.23 31.41 -6.72
N PHE A 67 -2.17 30.23 -6.11
CA PHE A 67 -1.44 30.01 -4.84
C PHE A 67 -0.04 29.41 -5.07
N ALA A 68 0.44 29.36 -6.32
CA ALA A 68 1.71 28.74 -6.64
C ALA A 68 2.92 29.50 -6.05
N TRP A 69 2.84 30.83 -6.04
CA TRP A 69 3.92 31.72 -5.62
C TRP A 69 3.48 32.62 -4.47
N TRP A 70 4.20 32.57 -3.35
CA TRP A 70 3.95 33.37 -2.17
C TRP A 70 4.91 34.57 -2.12
N PRO A 71 4.48 35.79 -2.51
CA PRO A 71 5.38 36.94 -2.68
C PRO A 71 5.98 37.45 -1.36
N ASN A 72 5.28 37.26 -0.24
CA ASN A 72 5.64 37.90 1.03
C ASN A 72 6.73 37.17 1.83
N LEU A 73 7.06 35.92 1.48
CA LEU A 73 8.04 35.10 2.19
C LEU A 73 9.32 34.93 1.36
N PHE A 74 10.49 35.18 1.94
CA PHE A 74 11.81 35.17 1.27
C PHE A 74 11.95 36.11 0.05
N GLY A 75 11.15 37.17 -0.02
CA GLY A 75 11.05 38.04 -1.21
C GLY A 75 10.40 37.36 -2.42
N GLY A 76 9.70 36.25 -2.19
CA GLY A 76 9.10 35.39 -3.21
C GLY A 76 9.46 33.92 -2.97
N PHE A 77 8.44 33.09 -2.75
CA PHE A 77 8.61 31.68 -2.40
C PHE A 77 7.70 30.77 -3.23
N TYR A 78 8.27 29.71 -3.80
CA TYR A 78 7.50 28.70 -4.53
C TYR A 78 6.71 27.81 -3.56
N ALA A 79 5.48 28.22 -3.24
CA ALA A 79 4.67 27.62 -2.19
C ALA A 79 4.29 26.15 -2.47
N LEU A 80 4.03 25.79 -3.73
CA LEU A 80 3.75 24.40 -4.11
C LEU A 80 4.98 23.51 -4.01
N GLY A 81 6.16 24.10 -4.18
CA GLY A 81 7.43 23.42 -3.95
C GLY A 81 7.65 23.09 -2.47
N GLU A 82 6.91 23.70 -1.56
CA GLU A 82 6.99 23.35 -0.16
C GLU A 82 6.45 21.93 0.07
N GLY A 83 7.27 21.08 0.68
CA GLY A 83 6.99 19.66 0.84
C GLY A 83 5.84 19.34 1.79
N GLN A 84 5.17 20.32 2.39
CA GLN A 84 4.07 20.23 3.34
C GLN A 84 2.93 21.20 2.96
N ALA A 85 2.84 21.59 1.68
CA ALA A 85 1.88 22.59 1.24
C ALA A 85 0.44 22.10 1.39
N GLY A 86 0.14 20.87 0.95
CA GLY A 86 -1.20 20.28 1.10
C GLY A 86 -2.28 20.96 0.25
N MET A 87 -1.92 21.86 -0.67
CA MET A 87 -2.88 22.75 -1.34
C MET A 87 -3.74 22.05 -2.40
N TYR A 88 -3.25 20.96 -3.00
CA TYR A 88 -4.04 20.15 -3.94
C TYR A 88 -4.81 19.01 -3.28
N HIS A 89 -4.73 18.86 -1.96
CA HIS A 89 -5.44 17.81 -1.26
C HIS A 89 -6.97 18.08 -1.29
N PRO A 90 -7.81 17.12 -1.73
CA PRO A 90 -9.25 17.35 -1.90
C PRO A 90 -9.98 17.84 -0.64
N TRP A 91 -9.56 17.35 0.53
CA TRP A 91 -10.13 17.79 1.80
C TRP A 91 -9.78 19.24 2.11
N HIS A 92 -8.55 19.69 1.80
CA HIS A 92 -8.14 21.07 2.04
C HIS A 92 -8.85 22.02 1.07
N LEU A 93 -8.95 21.65 -0.21
CA LEU A 93 -9.75 22.39 -1.19
C LEU A 93 -11.19 22.56 -0.72
N LEU A 94 -11.83 21.50 -0.22
CA LEU A 94 -13.18 21.57 0.31
C LEU A 94 -13.26 22.48 1.54
N LEU A 95 -12.38 22.30 2.52
CA LEU A 95 -12.40 23.06 3.78
C LEU A 95 -12.21 24.56 3.56
N TYR A 96 -11.16 24.95 2.84
CA TYR A 96 -10.79 26.35 2.66
C TYR A 96 -11.62 27.10 1.62
N ARG A 97 -12.38 26.37 0.79
CA ARG A 97 -13.35 26.97 -0.14
C ARG A 97 -14.71 27.23 0.53
N VAL A 98 -15.11 26.36 1.47
CA VAL A 98 -16.46 26.37 2.05
C VAL A 98 -16.53 27.07 3.40
N PHE A 99 -15.52 26.89 4.26
CA PHE A 99 -15.55 27.39 5.63
C PHE A 99 -14.65 28.61 5.82
N PRO A 100 -14.98 29.52 6.76
CA PRO A 100 -14.05 30.55 7.21
C PRO A 100 -12.74 29.96 7.74
N LEU A 101 -11.64 30.70 7.60
CA LEU A 101 -10.27 30.25 7.91
C LEU A 101 -10.13 29.60 9.30
N ASN A 102 -10.70 30.22 10.34
CA ASN A 102 -10.64 29.69 11.72
C ASN A 102 -11.34 28.32 11.86
N VAL A 103 -12.48 28.13 11.20
CA VAL A 103 -13.24 26.87 11.22
C VAL A 103 -12.51 25.82 10.38
N ALA A 104 -12.08 26.18 9.17
CA ALA A 104 -11.33 25.30 8.26
C ALA A 104 -10.04 24.79 8.93
N TRP A 105 -9.28 25.68 9.58
CA TRP A 105 -8.03 25.35 10.27
C TRP A 105 -8.23 24.35 11.42
N ASN A 106 -9.22 24.60 12.29
CA ASN A 106 -9.53 23.69 13.39
C ASN A 106 -10.05 22.33 12.86
N LEU A 107 -10.83 22.33 11.78
CA LEU A 107 -11.27 21.09 11.14
C LEU A 107 -10.11 20.30 10.52
N GLU A 108 -9.17 20.94 9.83
CA GLU A 108 -7.97 20.29 9.28
C GLU A 108 -7.21 19.53 10.38
N LEU A 109 -6.95 20.19 11.51
CA LEU A 109 -6.25 19.59 12.65
C LEU A 109 -7.04 18.43 13.29
N LEU A 110 -8.29 18.69 13.65
CA LEU A 110 -9.04 17.81 14.54
C LEU A 110 -9.66 16.60 13.81
N THR A 111 -9.90 16.68 12.51
CA THR A 111 -10.48 15.56 11.72
C THR A 111 -9.53 14.38 11.57
N ASN A 112 -8.22 14.57 11.76
CA ASN A 112 -7.23 13.50 11.72
C ASN A 112 -7.41 12.47 12.85
N TYR A 113 -7.87 12.89 14.03
CA TYR A 113 -8.04 12.01 15.20
C TYR A 113 -9.15 10.97 15.01
N PRO A 114 -10.39 11.32 14.62
CA PRO A 114 -11.42 10.33 14.32
C PRO A 114 -11.07 9.45 13.12
N LEU A 115 -10.35 9.97 12.11
CA LEU A 115 -9.86 9.17 10.98
C LEU A 115 -8.84 8.12 11.42
N LEU A 116 -7.86 8.51 12.23
CA LEU A 116 -6.87 7.61 12.81
C LEU A 116 -7.53 6.56 13.73
N PHE A 117 -8.48 6.98 14.57
CA PHE A 117 -9.22 6.11 15.46
C PHE A 117 -10.02 5.06 14.67
N ALA A 118 -10.81 5.49 13.70
CA ALA A 118 -11.64 4.61 12.89
C ALA A 118 -10.79 3.62 12.08
N GLY A 119 -9.74 4.10 11.41
CA GLY A 119 -8.84 3.23 10.64
C GLY A 119 -8.17 2.18 11.51
N THR A 120 -7.65 2.59 12.68
CA THR A 120 -7.01 1.66 13.62
C THR A 120 -8.02 0.66 14.16
N TYR A 121 -9.24 1.10 14.47
CA TYR A 121 -10.31 0.23 14.92
C TYR A 121 -10.66 -0.82 13.86
N PHE A 122 -10.90 -0.43 12.60
CA PHE A 122 -11.27 -1.39 11.56
C PHE A 122 -10.14 -2.37 11.24
N PHE A 123 -8.90 -1.88 11.17
CA PHE A 123 -7.71 -2.73 11.05
C PHE A 123 -7.64 -3.75 12.19
N LEU A 124 -7.68 -3.31 13.45
CA LEU A 124 -7.65 -4.21 14.60
C LEU A 124 -8.87 -5.14 14.67
N ARG A 125 -10.05 -4.67 14.26
CA ARG A 125 -11.29 -5.45 14.24
C ARG A 125 -11.22 -6.60 13.25
N GLN A 126 -10.54 -6.41 12.12
CA GLN A 126 -10.23 -7.43 11.13
C GLN A 126 -9.26 -8.48 11.70
N GLN A 127 -8.19 -8.04 12.39
CA GLN A 127 -7.13 -8.95 12.87
C GLN A 127 -7.47 -9.69 14.17
N ILE A 128 -8.11 -9.02 15.13
CA ILE A 128 -8.32 -9.51 16.50
C ILE A 128 -9.73 -10.11 16.68
N GLN A 129 -10.69 -9.71 15.84
CA GLN A 129 -12.11 -10.10 15.91
C GLN A 129 -12.83 -9.78 17.23
N ARG A 130 -12.27 -8.88 18.06
CA ARG A 130 -12.89 -8.42 19.31
C ARG A 130 -13.00 -6.91 19.37
N THR A 131 -14.25 -6.44 19.45
CA THR A 131 -14.61 -5.02 19.49
C THR A 131 -13.97 -4.24 20.65
N ASP A 132 -14.02 -4.80 21.86
CA ASP A 132 -13.51 -4.16 23.09
C ASP A 132 -11.99 -3.90 23.02
N ALA A 133 -11.22 -4.91 22.61
CA ALA A 133 -9.78 -4.78 22.45
C ALA A 133 -9.38 -3.92 21.24
N ALA A 134 -10.12 -4.01 20.13
CA ALA A 134 -9.87 -3.19 18.94
C ALA A 134 -10.12 -1.70 19.22
N LEU A 135 -11.21 -1.35 19.93
CA LEU A 135 -11.47 0.03 20.34
C LEU A 135 -10.40 0.54 21.31
N ALA A 136 -10.01 -0.26 22.29
CA ALA A 136 -8.97 0.14 23.24
C ALA A 136 -7.63 0.39 22.52
N GLY A 137 -7.21 -0.52 21.63
CA GLY A 137 -6.00 -0.33 20.82
C GLY A 137 -6.07 0.91 19.92
N ALA A 138 -7.22 1.18 19.32
CA ALA A 138 -7.44 2.38 18.52
C ALA A 138 -7.34 3.66 19.34
N ALA A 139 -7.93 3.68 20.54
CA ALA A 139 -7.84 4.80 21.47
C ALA A 139 -6.39 5.06 21.92
N LEU A 140 -5.64 3.99 22.26
CA LEU A 140 -4.26 4.09 22.71
C LEU A 140 -3.30 4.63 21.65
N LEU A 141 -3.53 4.34 20.37
CA LEU A 141 -2.74 4.92 19.29
C LEU A 141 -3.14 6.37 19.02
N THR A 142 -4.46 6.64 18.95
CA THR A 142 -5.02 7.96 18.59
C THR A 142 -4.65 9.04 19.59
N PHE A 143 -4.66 8.70 20.89
CA PHE A 143 -4.29 9.60 21.98
C PHE A 143 -2.93 9.25 22.58
N SER A 144 -2.06 8.63 21.78
CA SER A 144 -0.70 8.31 22.20
C SER A 144 0.13 9.57 22.45
N GLY A 145 1.21 9.40 23.20
CA GLY A 145 2.21 10.46 23.40
C GLY A 145 2.70 11.01 22.05
N PHE A 146 2.98 10.16 21.07
CA PHE A 146 3.44 10.61 19.75
C PHE A 146 2.43 11.51 19.04
N THR A 147 1.17 11.06 18.90
CA THR A 147 0.12 11.79 18.17
C THR A 147 -0.26 13.11 18.83
N LEU A 148 -0.21 13.18 20.16
CA LEU A 148 -0.53 14.41 20.88
C LEU A 148 0.67 15.37 20.96
N LEU A 149 1.89 14.85 21.10
CA LEU A 149 3.10 15.67 21.10
C LEU A 149 3.38 16.27 19.71
N HIS A 150 3.16 15.51 18.63
CA HIS A 150 3.36 15.98 17.26
C HIS A 150 2.14 16.73 16.69
N PHE A 151 1.21 17.19 17.53
CA PHE A 151 0.04 17.95 17.11
C PHE A 151 0.41 19.21 16.29
N MET A 152 1.58 19.80 16.57
CA MET A 152 2.13 20.93 15.80
C MET A 152 2.53 20.60 14.36
N HIS A 153 2.74 19.33 14.04
CA HIS A 153 3.11 18.84 12.72
C HIS A 153 1.84 18.32 12.01
N VAL A 154 0.92 19.21 11.64
CA VAL A 154 -0.41 18.83 11.15
C VAL A 154 -0.39 17.87 9.95
N ASN A 155 0.49 18.11 8.97
CA ASN A 155 0.61 17.23 7.80
C ASN A 155 1.17 15.85 8.20
N ALA A 156 2.07 15.77 9.18
CA ALA A 156 2.59 14.50 9.68
C ALA A 156 1.47 13.65 10.29
N ILE A 157 0.64 14.23 11.16
CA ILE A 157 -0.49 13.55 11.78
C ILE A 157 -1.53 13.15 10.72
N SER A 158 -1.75 13.99 9.70
CA SER A 158 -2.62 13.70 8.58
C SER A 158 -2.15 12.48 7.79
N VAL A 159 -0.84 12.38 7.48
CA VAL A 159 -0.24 11.20 6.82
C VAL A 159 -0.37 9.95 7.69
N VAL A 160 -0.11 10.07 9.00
CA VAL A 160 -0.24 8.96 9.96
C VAL A 160 -1.69 8.48 10.08
N ALA A 161 -2.68 9.35 9.96
CA ALA A 161 -4.10 8.97 9.98
C ALA A 161 -4.50 8.02 8.82
N HIS A 162 -3.78 8.06 7.70
CA HIS A 162 -4.00 7.16 6.55
C HIS A 162 -3.43 5.74 6.79
N LEU A 163 -2.38 5.62 7.60
CA LEU A 163 -1.61 4.39 7.74
C LEU A 163 -2.48 3.16 8.13
N PRO A 164 -3.37 3.21 9.13
CA PRO A 164 -4.21 2.05 9.45
C PRO A 164 -5.18 1.66 8.33
N TRP A 165 -5.66 2.63 7.55
CA TRP A 165 -6.52 2.39 6.39
C TRP A 165 -5.74 1.71 5.26
N LEU A 166 -4.49 2.13 5.02
CA LEU A 166 -3.58 1.46 4.10
C LEU A 166 -3.29 0.03 4.53
N LEU A 167 -3.00 -0.21 5.82
CA LEU A 167 -2.80 -1.57 6.34
C LEU A 167 -4.04 -2.46 6.17
N LEU A 168 -5.24 -1.92 6.41
CA LEU A 168 -6.49 -2.63 6.17
C LEU A 168 -6.72 -2.93 4.68
N ALA A 169 -6.50 -1.94 3.81
CA ALA A 169 -6.64 -2.11 2.37
C ALA A 169 -5.62 -3.14 1.82
N ILE A 170 -4.37 -3.10 2.29
CA ILE A 170 -3.36 -4.11 1.95
C ILE A 170 -3.78 -5.51 2.42
N ASP A 171 -4.30 -5.65 3.65
CA ASP A 171 -4.84 -6.92 4.14
C ASP A 171 -5.93 -7.45 3.20
N TRP A 172 -6.89 -6.61 2.80
CA TRP A 172 -7.94 -7.00 1.87
C TRP A 172 -7.43 -7.32 0.47
N ALA A 173 -6.54 -6.51 -0.11
CA ALA A 173 -5.98 -6.76 -1.44
C ALA A 173 -5.24 -8.11 -1.50
N MET A 174 -4.61 -8.50 -0.40
CA MET A 174 -3.79 -9.72 -0.31
C MET A 174 -4.57 -10.96 0.13
N THR A 175 -5.69 -10.81 0.85
CA THR A 175 -6.40 -11.93 1.49
C THR A 175 -7.85 -12.11 1.07
N ALA A 176 -8.48 -11.12 0.42
CA ALA A 176 -9.88 -11.21 0.03
C ALA A 176 -10.12 -12.28 -1.04
N GLN A 177 -11.24 -12.98 -0.91
CA GLN A 177 -11.62 -14.11 -1.78
C GLN A 177 -12.37 -13.65 -3.04
N THR A 178 -12.99 -12.47 -3.02
CA THR A 178 -13.81 -11.98 -4.14
C THR A 178 -13.09 -10.88 -4.91
N ALA A 179 -13.22 -10.91 -6.24
CA ALA A 179 -12.58 -9.93 -7.13
C ALA A 179 -13.02 -8.48 -6.84
N LYS A 180 -14.29 -8.28 -6.45
CA LYS A 180 -14.82 -6.97 -6.05
C LYS A 180 -14.05 -6.34 -4.88
N HIS A 181 -13.84 -7.10 -3.81
CA HIS A 181 -13.14 -6.58 -2.63
C HIS A 181 -11.65 -6.33 -2.92
N VAL A 182 -11.01 -7.15 -3.74
CA VAL A 182 -9.63 -6.90 -4.16
C VAL A 182 -9.52 -5.62 -4.97
N ARG A 183 -10.41 -5.40 -5.95
CA ARG A 183 -10.42 -4.17 -6.75
C ARG A 183 -10.64 -2.92 -5.90
N LEU A 184 -11.62 -2.98 -5.00
CA LEU A 184 -11.89 -1.88 -4.06
C LEU A 184 -10.66 -1.60 -3.17
N ALA A 185 -9.98 -2.64 -2.69
CA ALA A 185 -8.78 -2.50 -1.89
C ALA A 185 -7.61 -1.88 -2.67
N LEU A 186 -7.39 -2.30 -3.93
CA LEU A 186 -6.36 -1.71 -4.80
C LEU A 186 -6.65 -0.24 -5.12
N LEU A 187 -7.91 0.11 -5.40
CA LEU A 187 -8.33 1.51 -5.56
C LEU A 187 -8.07 2.31 -4.29
N ALA A 188 -8.46 1.77 -3.13
CA ALA A 188 -8.24 2.42 -1.84
C ALA A 188 -6.74 2.67 -1.59
N ILE A 189 -5.87 1.71 -1.92
CA ILE A 189 -4.41 1.86 -1.80
C ILE A 189 -3.92 3.01 -2.69
N ALA A 190 -4.31 3.03 -3.97
CA ALA A 190 -3.92 4.10 -4.89
C ALA A 190 -4.37 5.48 -4.38
N LEU A 191 -5.63 5.62 -3.97
CA LEU A 191 -6.18 6.89 -3.49
C LEU A 191 -5.57 7.33 -2.16
N LEU A 192 -5.38 6.42 -1.19
CA LEU A 192 -4.80 6.74 0.12
C LEU A 192 -3.31 7.07 0.00
N THR A 193 -2.55 6.37 -0.84
CA THR A 193 -1.15 6.72 -1.11
C THR A 193 -1.04 8.08 -1.81
N GLY A 194 -1.89 8.34 -2.81
CA GLY A 194 -1.96 9.66 -3.46
C GLY A 194 -2.33 10.76 -2.47
N SER A 195 -3.29 10.49 -1.58
CA SER A 195 -3.70 11.40 -0.50
C SER A 195 -2.56 11.75 0.46
N GLN A 196 -1.79 10.75 0.93
CA GLN A 196 -0.59 10.98 1.76
C GLN A 196 0.43 11.90 1.07
N LEU A 197 0.65 11.71 -0.23
CA LEU A 197 1.61 12.49 -1.01
C LEU A 197 1.13 13.92 -1.28
N LEU A 198 -0.17 14.11 -1.51
CA LEU A 198 -0.79 15.43 -1.68
C LEU A 198 -0.77 16.23 -0.38
N LEU A 199 -0.97 15.59 0.77
CA LEU A 199 -0.78 16.21 2.08
C LEU A 199 0.68 16.62 2.29
N GLY A 200 1.62 15.91 1.69
CA GLY A 200 3.06 16.17 1.80
C GLY A 200 3.67 15.48 3.03
N TYR A 201 4.79 16.03 3.51
CA TYR A 201 5.68 15.49 4.53
C TYR A 201 6.36 14.16 4.15
N PRO A 202 7.31 14.18 3.19
CA PRO A 202 7.94 12.98 2.62
C PRO A 202 8.51 11.99 3.64
N GLN A 203 9.01 12.48 4.78
CA GLN A 203 9.57 11.64 5.84
C GLN A 203 8.52 10.72 6.49
N TYR A 204 7.29 11.18 6.72
CA TYR A 204 6.23 10.33 7.30
C TYR A 204 5.59 9.41 6.26
N VAL A 205 5.57 9.82 4.99
CA VAL A 205 5.18 8.92 3.89
C VAL A 205 6.16 7.75 3.80
N TRP A 206 7.47 8.03 3.89
CA TRP A 206 8.50 6.99 3.97
C TRP A 206 8.30 6.05 5.17
N MET A 207 8.00 6.59 6.35
CA MET A 207 7.70 5.76 7.53
C MET A 207 6.44 4.92 7.34
N SER A 208 5.40 5.44 6.68
CA SER A 208 4.21 4.68 6.30
C SER A 208 4.59 3.49 5.42
N TRP A 209 5.35 3.73 4.35
CA TRP A 209 5.80 2.68 3.43
C TRP A 209 6.70 1.63 4.11
N LEU A 210 7.53 2.04 5.07
CA LEU A 210 8.32 1.10 5.87
C LEU A 210 7.42 0.15 6.68
N ILE A 211 6.36 0.67 7.29
CA ILE A 211 5.39 -0.12 8.07
C ILE A 211 4.56 -1.01 7.16
N GLU A 212 4.06 -0.48 6.05
CA GLU A 212 3.30 -1.21 5.02
C GLU A 212 4.16 -2.34 4.40
N GLY A 213 5.41 -2.06 4.04
CA GLY A 213 6.34 -3.05 3.51
C GLY A 213 6.65 -4.15 4.53
N GLY A 214 6.86 -3.80 5.79
CA GLY A 214 6.99 -4.76 6.89
C GLY A 214 5.73 -5.62 7.04
N TYR A 215 4.55 -5.03 6.91
CA TYR A 215 3.28 -5.75 6.98
C TYR A 215 3.09 -6.72 5.81
N VAL A 216 3.32 -6.26 4.58
CA VAL A 216 3.32 -7.10 3.36
C VAL A 216 4.29 -8.27 3.49
N PHE A 217 5.50 -8.03 4.00
CA PHE A 217 6.48 -9.09 4.26
C PHE A 217 5.93 -10.16 5.21
N THR A 218 5.26 -9.76 6.30
CA THR A 218 4.63 -10.72 7.22
C THR A 218 3.46 -11.47 6.59
N LEU A 219 2.69 -10.85 5.69
CA LEU A 219 1.63 -11.52 4.94
C LEU A 219 2.19 -12.55 3.95
N LEU A 220 3.25 -12.20 3.22
CA LEU A 220 3.93 -13.11 2.28
C LEU A 220 4.54 -14.31 3.00
N ALA A 221 5.12 -14.11 4.19
CA ALA A 221 5.64 -15.20 5.01
C ALA A 221 4.55 -16.19 5.47
N ARG A 222 3.30 -15.74 5.57
CA ARG A 222 2.15 -16.55 6.04
C ARG A 222 1.36 -17.18 4.91
N ASN A 223 1.22 -16.48 3.79
CA ASN A 223 0.37 -16.89 2.68
C ASN A 223 1.13 -16.84 1.35
N LYS A 224 1.57 -18.01 0.88
CA LYS A 224 2.30 -18.12 -0.39
C LYS A 224 1.47 -17.73 -1.61
N THR A 225 0.13 -17.80 -1.56
CA THR A 225 -0.71 -17.36 -2.69
C THR A 225 -0.74 -15.84 -2.80
N ALA A 226 -0.44 -15.11 -1.71
CA ALA A 226 -0.39 -13.64 -1.71
C ALA A 226 0.72 -13.09 -2.62
N MET A 227 1.77 -13.87 -2.90
CA MET A 227 2.84 -13.47 -3.82
C MET A 227 2.31 -13.20 -5.25
N ARG A 228 1.22 -13.85 -5.67
CA ARG A 228 0.57 -13.58 -6.98
C ARG A 228 -0.09 -12.20 -7.04
N ARG A 229 -0.42 -11.60 -5.90
CA ARG A 229 -1.07 -10.28 -5.79
C ARG A 229 -0.07 -9.13 -5.71
N LEU A 230 1.22 -9.41 -5.49
CA LEU A 230 2.26 -8.40 -5.29
C LEU A 230 2.41 -7.43 -6.48
N PRO A 231 2.36 -7.87 -7.75
CA PRO A 231 2.42 -6.94 -8.89
C PRO A 231 1.23 -5.97 -8.92
N ALA A 232 0.02 -6.44 -8.61
CA ALA A 232 -1.16 -5.60 -8.57
C ALA A 232 -1.10 -4.57 -7.43
N LEU A 233 -0.58 -4.99 -6.26
CA LEU A 233 -0.32 -4.10 -5.13
C LEU A 233 0.72 -3.02 -5.49
N ALA A 234 1.86 -3.43 -6.08
CA ALA A 234 2.90 -2.51 -6.51
C ALA A 234 2.38 -1.51 -7.55
N PHE A 235 1.57 -1.98 -8.51
CA PHE A 235 0.92 -1.13 -9.49
C PHE A 235 -0.02 -0.10 -8.83
N ALA A 236 -0.85 -0.52 -7.86
CA ALA A 236 -1.71 0.41 -7.12
C ALA A 236 -0.93 1.50 -6.38
N VAL A 237 0.18 1.14 -5.73
CA VAL A 237 1.08 2.11 -5.08
C VAL A 237 1.70 3.07 -6.10
N LEU A 238 2.15 2.57 -7.26
CA LEU A 238 2.69 3.41 -8.34
C LEU A 238 1.65 4.39 -8.88
N ILE A 239 0.40 3.97 -9.05
CA ILE A 239 -0.70 4.87 -9.41
C ILE A 239 -0.91 5.92 -8.32
N GLY A 240 -0.88 5.54 -7.04
CA GLY A 240 -0.94 6.50 -5.93
C GLY A 240 0.20 7.51 -5.94
N VAL A 241 1.44 7.08 -6.23
CA VAL A 241 2.59 7.98 -6.44
C VAL A 241 2.33 8.94 -7.61
N GLY A 242 1.78 8.42 -8.70
CA GLY A 242 1.36 9.22 -9.85
C GLY A 242 0.31 10.27 -9.50
N ILE A 243 -0.71 9.93 -8.70
CA ILE A 243 -1.73 10.89 -8.20
C ILE A 243 -1.07 12.02 -7.40
N GLY A 244 -0.07 11.70 -6.58
CA GLY A 244 0.69 12.69 -5.80
C GLY A 244 1.71 13.53 -6.60
N ALA A 245 1.88 13.29 -7.91
CA ALA A 245 2.94 13.92 -8.71
C ALA A 245 2.86 15.45 -8.76
N ILE A 246 1.65 16.02 -8.76
CA ILE A 246 1.41 17.47 -8.70
C ILE A 246 1.99 18.15 -7.46
N GLN A 247 2.21 17.41 -6.37
CA GLN A 247 2.89 17.89 -5.16
C GLN A 247 4.37 17.44 -5.16
N LEU A 248 4.63 16.19 -5.51
CA LEU A 248 5.98 15.61 -5.45
C LEU A 248 6.99 16.30 -6.38
N TRP A 249 6.58 16.62 -7.60
CA TRP A 249 7.49 17.16 -8.60
C TRP A 249 7.93 18.60 -8.29
N PRO A 250 7.02 19.53 -7.91
CA PRO A 250 7.42 20.81 -7.32
C PRO A 250 8.34 20.66 -6.10
N THR A 251 8.03 19.74 -5.18
CA THR A 251 8.86 19.52 -3.99
C THR A 251 10.26 19.05 -4.32
N TYR A 252 10.41 18.19 -5.33
CA TYR A 252 11.73 17.76 -5.81
C TYR A 252 12.53 18.92 -6.42
N GLU A 253 11.90 19.76 -7.23
CA GLU A 253 12.54 20.97 -7.78
C GLU A 253 12.99 21.90 -6.66
N SER A 254 12.11 22.24 -5.72
CA SER A 254 12.49 23.10 -4.59
C SER A 254 13.56 22.49 -3.69
N LEU A 255 13.60 21.17 -3.51
CA LEU A 255 14.68 20.53 -2.76
C LEU A 255 16.03 20.79 -3.44
N SER A 256 16.10 20.69 -4.77
CA SER A 256 17.33 20.93 -5.54
C SER A 256 17.81 22.39 -5.49
N LEU A 257 16.89 23.34 -5.30
CA LEU A 257 17.14 24.78 -5.19
C LEU A 257 17.19 25.30 -3.74
N SER A 258 17.13 24.40 -2.76
CA SER A 258 17.10 24.75 -1.34
C SER A 258 18.46 24.58 -0.68
N ALA A 259 18.62 25.18 0.51
CA ALA A 259 19.76 24.92 1.38
C ALA A 259 19.91 23.44 1.82
N ARG A 260 18.95 22.56 1.48
CA ARG A 260 18.98 21.12 1.77
C ARG A 260 19.42 20.24 0.60
N SER A 261 19.83 20.82 -0.52
CA SER A 261 20.30 20.08 -1.69
C SER A 261 21.56 19.25 -1.41
N ASN A 262 22.47 19.75 -0.55
CA ASN A 262 23.70 19.09 -0.13
C ASN A 262 23.88 19.16 1.40
N VAL A 263 23.26 18.22 2.12
CA VAL A 263 23.38 18.13 3.59
C VAL A 263 24.41 17.07 4.00
N ASP A 264 25.10 17.33 5.11
CA ASP A 264 26.08 16.43 5.68
C ASP A 264 25.45 15.38 6.61
N SER A 265 26.26 14.44 7.11
CA SER A 265 25.77 13.42 8.04
C SER A 265 25.27 14.03 9.35
N THR A 266 25.84 15.15 9.80
CA THR A 266 25.46 15.79 11.08
C THR A 266 24.04 16.33 11.03
N PHE A 267 23.61 16.89 9.89
CA PHE A 267 22.24 17.27 9.65
C PHE A 267 21.29 16.05 9.70
N SER A 268 21.61 14.97 8.99
CA SER A 268 20.74 13.80 8.89
C SER A 268 20.51 13.09 10.23
N THR A 269 21.51 13.12 11.12
CA THR A 269 21.46 12.52 12.46
C THR A 269 21.04 13.51 13.55
N SER A 270 20.80 14.78 13.20
CA SER A 270 20.30 15.77 14.16
C SER A 270 18.97 15.31 14.75
N GLY A 271 18.77 15.54 16.05
CA GLY A 271 17.59 15.02 16.76
C GLY A 271 17.60 13.49 16.91
N SER A 272 18.76 12.89 17.16
CA SER A 272 18.86 11.48 17.56
C SER A 272 18.37 11.26 18.99
N LEU A 273 17.72 10.13 19.26
CA LEU A 273 17.24 9.80 20.60
C LEU A 273 18.44 9.40 21.48
N HIS A 274 18.79 10.24 22.44
CA HIS A 274 19.83 9.90 23.41
C HIS A 274 19.49 8.59 24.15
N PRO A 275 20.42 7.63 24.34
CA PRO A 275 20.13 6.34 24.96
C PRO A 275 19.48 6.45 26.36
N SER A 276 19.83 7.47 27.15
CA SER A 276 19.19 7.71 28.45
C SER A 276 17.69 8.03 28.35
N ASN A 277 17.19 8.49 27.20
CA ASN A 277 15.76 8.72 27.00
C ASN A 277 14.95 7.40 26.96
N VAL A 278 15.59 6.23 26.80
CA VAL A 278 14.93 4.92 26.93
C VAL A 278 14.32 4.73 28.33
N VAL A 279 14.91 5.36 29.35
CA VAL A 279 14.41 5.33 30.73
C VAL A 279 13.00 5.92 30.84
N GLN A 280 12.59 6.81 29.93
CA GLN A 280 11.24 7.38 29.91
C GLN A 280 10.13 6.33 29.82
N LEU A 281 10.40 5.13 29.28
CA LEU A 281 9.43 4.04 29.25
C LEU A 281 8.96 3.68 30.67
N VAL A 282 9.88 3.63 31.64
CA VAL A 282 9.60 3.23 33.03
C VAL A 282 9.59 4.42 34.01
N ALA A 283 10.22 5.55 33.67
CA ALA A 283 10.28 6.76 34.49
C ALA A 283 10.12 8.01 33.61
N PRO A 284 8.92 8.29 33.09
CA PRO A 284 8.66 9.35 32.10
C PRO A 284 8.88 10.77 32.57
N TYR A 285 8.84 10.98 33.89
CA TYR A 285 8.98 12.30 34.52
C TYR A 285 10.32 12.44 35.28
N LEU A 286 11.32 11.63 34.90
CA LEU A 286 12.64 11.65 35.54
C LEU A 286 13.39 12.95 35.25
N PHE A 287 13.25 13.48 34.03
CA PHE A 287 13.98 14.65 33.53
C PHE A 287 13.13 15.93 33.56
N VAL A 288 13.76 17.10 33.68
CA VAL A 288 13.10 18.43 33.80
C VAL A 288 12.08 18.68 32.67
N ASP A 289 12.49 18.46 31.42
CA ASP A 289 11.62 18.59 30.24
C ASP A 289 11.07 17.22 29.80
N ARG A 290 11.02 16.25 30.71
CA ARG A 290 10.69 14.83 30.46
C ARG A 290 11.71 14.09 29.58
N VAL A 291 12.64 14.80 28.95
CA VAL A 291 13.64 14.29 28.01
C VAL A 291 15.00 14.92 28.27
N ILE A 292 16.06 14.25 27.85
CA ILE A 292 17.38 14.86 27.62
C ILE A 292 17.38 15.45 26.21
N GLY A 293 17.55 16.77 26.08
CA GLY A 293 17.60 17.49 24.80
C GLY A 293 16.58 18.63 24.62
N ARG A 294 15.81 19.01 25.66
CA ARG A 294 14.80 20.10 25.72
C ARG A 294 13.61 20.01 24.73
N ASN A 295 13.72 19.27 23.64
CA ASN A 295 12.64 19.08 22.67
C ASN A 295 11.76 17.87 23.03
N THR A 296 10.81 18.07 23.95
CA THR A 296 9.91 17.00 24.40
C THR A 296 9.04 16.42 23.28
N HIS A 297 8.63 17.23 22.30
CA HIS A 297 7.72 16.76 21.26
C HIS A 297 8.39 15.77 20.31
N GLU A 298 9.65 15.99 19.94
CA GLU A 298 10.43 15.05 19.12
C GLU A 298 11.00 13.88 19.94
N LEU A 299 11.42 14.12 21.20
CA LEU A 299 12.21 13.17 22.00
C LEU A 299 11.39 12.34 23.01
N GLY A 300 10.08 12.59 23.11
CA GLY A 300 9.18 11.89 24.02
C GLY A 300 8.95 10.43 23.60
N LEU A 301 9.29 9.48 24.48
CA LEU A 301 9.16 8.04 24.24
C LEU A 301 8.09 7.38 25.15
N TYR A 302 7.47 8.13 26.05
CA TYR A 302 6.53 7.54 27.00
C TYR A 302 5.24 7.06 26.32
N CYS A 303 4.95 5.76 26.47
CA CYS A 303 3.80 5.08 25.87
C CYS A 303 2.64 4.87 26.86
N GLY A 304 2.70 5.40 28.08
CA GLY A 304 1.71 5.14 29.14
C GLY A 304 2.06 3.92 30.00
N SER A 305 1.85 4.04 31.31
CA SER A 305 2.19 3.04 32.33
C SER A 305 1.39 1.74 32.14
N ALA A 306 0.08 1.84 31.97
CA ALA A 306 -0.78 0.69 31.72
C ALA A 306 -0.46 -0.01 30.39
N THR A 307 -0.21 0.76 29.32
CA THR A 307 0.18 0.24 28.01
C THR A 307 1.49 -0.54 28.11
N LEU A 308 2.53 0.02 28.75
CA LEU A 308 3.79 -0.67 28.95
C LEU A 308 3.60 -1.99 29.71
N LEU A 309 2.88 -1.97 30.84
CA LEU A 309 2.72 -3.16 31.65
C LEU A 309 1.83 -4.22 30.98
N LEU A 310 0.87 -3.83 30.14
CA LEU A 310 0.12 -4.75 29.29
C LEU A 310 1.04 -5.49 28.31
N VAL A 311 1.99 -4.76 27.71
CA VAL A 311 3.00 -5.36 26.81
C VAL A 311 3.95 -6.28 27.57
N VAL A 312 4.46 -5.86 28.74
CA VAL A 312 5.30 -6.70 29.61
C VAL A 312 4.57 -7.99 29.99
N TRP A 313 3.30 -7.88 30.38
CA TRP A 313 2.47 -9.02 30.73
C TRP A 313 2.25 -9.99 29.54
N LEU A 314 1.98 -9.46 28.34
CA LEU A 314 1.83 -10.23 27.11
C LEU A 314 3.12 -11.00 26.76
N LEU A 315 4.27 -10.32 26.79
CA LEU A 315 5.56 -10.88 26.43
C LEU A 315 6.07 -11.92 27.43
N ALA A 316 5.69 -11.81 28.71
CA ALA A 316 6.04 -12.76 29.77
C ALA A 316 5.11 -13.98 29.83
N SER A 317 3.82 -13.81 29.51
CA SER A 317 2.84 -14.90 29.60
C SER A 317 2.94 -15.92 28.46
N ARG A 318 3.31 -15.48 27.24
CA ARG A 318 3.56 -16.25 25.99
C ARG A 318 2.59 -17.39 25.64
N SER A 319 1.39 -17.45 26.24
CA SER A 319 0.47 -18.59 26.18
C SER A 319 -0.88 -18.18 25.57
N GLY A 320 -1.50 -19.07 24.80
CA GLY A 320 -2.86 -18.84 24.28
C GLY A 320 -2.99 -17.84 23.13
N LEU A 321 -1.89 -17.47 22.46
CA LEU A 321 -1.90 -16.48 21.37
C LEU A 321 -2.57 -16.97 20.07
N GLY A 322 -2.60 -18.28 19.81
CA GLY A 322 -3.24 -18.87 18.61
C GLY A 322 -2.83 -18.15 17.32
N ASN A 323 -3.83 -17.69 16.56
CA ASN A 323 -3.65 -16.96 15.30
C ASN A 323 -3.14 -15.51 15.47
N LEU A 324 -2.98 -14.99 16.69
CA LEU A 324 -2.45 -13.63 16.92
C LEU A 324 -0.92 -13.57 17.04
N LYS A 325 -0.23 -14.73 17.06
CA LYS A 325 1.23 -14.79 17.20
C LYS A 325 1.98 -13.95 16.16
N TRP A 326 1.52 -13.95 14.92
CA TRP A 326 2.16 -13.18 13.85
C TRP A 326 1.96 -11.67 14.05
N LEU A 327 0.80 -11.23 14.54
CA LEU A 327 0.51 -9.82 14.80
C LEU A 327 1.41 -9.31 15.95
N VAL A 328 1.59 -10.14 16.98
CA VAL A 328 2.57 -9.88 18.05
C VAL A 328 3.99 -9.80 17.49
N GLY A 329 4.38 -10.71 16.59
CA GLY A 329 5.69 -10.67 15.94
C GLY A 329 5.91 -9.40 15.10
N PHE A 330 4.93 -9.02 14.28
CA PHE A 330 4.94 -7.79 13.50
C PHE A 330 5.07 -6.56 14.40
N ALA A 331 4.19 -6.43 15.39
CA ALA A 331 4.18 -5.28 16.29
C ALA A 331 5.45 -5.18 17.15
N ALA A 332 5.98 -6.31 17.64
CA ALA A 332 7.26 -6.33 18.35
C ALA A 332 8.43 -5.96 17.43
N GLY A 333 8.40 -6.39 16.16
CA GLY A 333 9.35 -5.99 15.13
C GLY A 333 9.35 -4.49 14.90
N LEU A 334 8.17 -3.85 14.86
CA LEU A 334 8.04 -2.40 14.76
C LEU A 334 8.66 -1.68 15.96
N VAL A 335 8.41 -2.15 17.19
CA VAL A 335 9.00 -1.55 18.41
C VAL A 335 10.53 -1.61 18.37
N VAL A 336 11.09 -2.77 18.02
CA VAL A 336 12.55 -2.98 17.96
C VAL A 336 13.17 -2.11 16.86
N ALA A 337 12.61 -2.16 15.65
CA ALA A 337 13.11 -1.37 14.52
C ALA A 337 12.98 0.14 14.78
N GLY A 338 11.84 0.58 15.32
CA GLY A 338 11.57 1.97 15.67
C GLY A 338 12.56 2.52 16.69
N LEU A 339 12.81 1.80 17.80
CA LEU A 339 13.81 2.19 18.79
C LEU A 339 15.23 2.23 18.20
N TRP A 340 15.59 1.24 17.39
CA TRP A 340 16.93 1.15 16.82
C TRP A 340 17.21 2.26 15.80
N LEU A 341 16.22 2.64 15.00
CA LEU A 341 16.31 3.77 14.08
C LEU A 341 16.26 5.11 14.83
N ALA A 342 15.45 5.21 15.90
CA ALA A 342 15.27 6.45 16.66
C ALA A 342 16.54 6.93 17.36
N ILE A 343 17.40 6.01 17.83
CA ILE A 343 18.68 6.37 18.45
C ILE A 343 19.72 6.93 17.46
N GLY A 344 19.45 6.91 16.15
CA GLY A 344 20.17 7.69 15.14
C GLY A 344 21.69 7.53 15.18
N GLN A 345 22.41 8.59 15.53
CA GLN A 345 23.87 8.64 15.63
C GLN A 345 24.49 7.61 16.60
N TYR A 346 23.70 7.11 17.55
CA TYR A 346 24.13 6.07 18.49
C TYR A 346 23.91 4.64 17.95
N SER A 347 23.35 4.50 16.74
CA SER A 347 23.19 3.21 16.04
C SER A 347 24.16 3.05 14.87
N SER A 348 24.44 1.79 14.52
CA SER A 348 25.17 1.44 13.30
C SER A 348 24.29 1.43 12.03
N LEU A 349 22.95 1.40 12.17
CA LEU A 349 22.02 1.19 11.06
C LEU A 349 21.56 2.52 10.41
N TYR A 350 21.24 3.54 11.21
CA TYR A 350 20.77 4.82 10.68
C TYR A 350 21.77 5.49 9.73
N PRO A 351 23.09 5.50 10.00
CA PRO A 351 24.06 6.06 9.06
C PRO A 351 24.10 5.35 7.70
N LEU A 352 23.66 4.08 7.60
CA LEU A 352 23.52 3.38 6.32
C LEU A 352 22.26 3.86 5.58
N LEU A 353 21.16 4.05 6.32
CA LEU A 353 19.90 4.56 5.77
C LEU A 353 20.05 5.98 5.23
N ALA A 354 20.83 6.83 5.93
CA ALA A 354 21.12 8.21 5.52
C ALA A 354 21.95 8.31 4.23
N LYS A 355 22.52 7.20 3.71
CA LYS A 355 23.22 7.18 2.41
C LYS A 355 22.28 6.98 1.22
N LEU A 356 21.01 6.62 1.47
CA LEU A 356 20.04 6.44 0.39
C LEU A 356 19.59 7.80 -0.15
N PRO A 357 19.39 7.94 -1.49
CA PRO A 357 18.95 9.18 -2.09
C PRO A 357 17.59 9.59 -1.53
N VAL A 358 17.36 10.91 -1.37
CA VAL A 358 16.18 11.52 -0.71
C VAL A 358 16.10 11.23 0.79
N ILE A 359 16.28 9.97 1.23
CA ILE A 359 16.22 9.58 2.64
C ILE A 359 17.36 10.24 3.45
N GLY A 360 18.54 10.42 2.86
CA GLY A 360 19.64 11.16 3.47
C GLY A 360 19.36 12.64 3.74
N SER A 361 18.34 13.22 3.09
CA SER A 361 17.89 14.59 3.35
C SER A 361 16.94 14.70 4.56
N PHE A 362 16.52 13.57 5.14
CA PHE A 362 15.67 13.56 6.34
C PHE A 362 16.52 13.74 7.61
N ARG A 363 15.95 14.48 8.56
CA ARG A 363 16.52 14.74 9.89
C ARG A 363 15.56 14.26 10.99
N PHE A 364 15.97 14.29 12.26
CA PHE A 364 15.22 13.77 13.41
C PHE A 364 14.92 12.27 13.29
N PRO A 365 15.96 11.41 13.46
CA PRO A 365 15.77 9.97 13.62
C PRO A 365 14.70 9.63 14.67
N THR A 366 14.53 10.44 15.72
CA THR A 366 13.50 10.22 16.75
C THR A 366 12.09 10.07 16.22
N ARG A 367 11.76 10.56 15.04
CA ARG A 367 10.42 10.40 14.45
C ARG A 367 10.07 8.95 14.13
N TYR A 368 11.06 8.05 14.02
CA TYR A 368 10.83 6.59 13.93
C TYR A 368 10.16 6.02 15.20
N LEU A 369 10.02 6.81 16.28
CA LEU A 369 9.19 6.47 17.43
C LEU A 369 7.72 6.21 17.06
N LEU A 370 7.22 6.72 15.93
CA LEU A 370 5.91 6.32 15.39
C LEU A 370 5.73 4.79 15.36
N LEU A 371 6.76 4.05 14.92
CA LEU A 371 6.73 2.58 14.86
C LEU A 371 6.60 1.96 16.26
N VAL A 372 7.23 2.58 17.26
CA VAL A 372 7.15 2.17 18.67
C VAL A 372 5.73 2.36 19.18
N TYR A 373 5.14 3.54 19.00
CA TYR A 373 3.78 3.82 19.48
C TYR A 373 2.72 2.97 18.79
N LEU A 374 2.84 2.74 17.48
CA LEU A 374 1.99 1.80 16.75
C LEU A 374 2.15 0.39 17.31
N GLY A 375 3.38 -0.13 17.38
CA GLY A 375 3.66 -1.48 17.87
C GLY A 375 3.17 -1.71 19.31
N MET A 376 3.41 -0.76 20.21
CA MET A 376 2.95 -0.82 21.60
C MET A 376 1.42 -0.85 21.69
N SER A 377 0.70 -0.07 20.88
CA SER A 377 -0.76 -0.04 20.86
C SER A 377 -1.35 -1.35 20.31
N LEU A 378 -0.76 -1.93 19.27
CA LEU A 378 -1.14 -3.24 18.74
C LEU A 378 -0.91 -4.36 19.76
N LEU A 379 0.24 -4.36 20.44
CA LEU A 379 0.56 -5.34 21.49
C LEU A 379 -0.39 -5.20 22.70
N ALA A 380 -0.68 -3.97 23.13
CA ALA A 380 -1.63 -3.72 24.22
C ALA A 380 -3.05 -4.23 23.88
N ALA A 381 -3.51 -4.07 22.63
CA ALA A 381 -4.79 -4.62 22.18
C ALA A 381 -4.82 -6.16 22.29
N VAL A 382 -3.74 -6.83 21.89
CA VAL A 382 -3.63 -8.29 22.03
C VAL A 382 -3.58 -8.71 23.51
N ALA A 383 -2.88 -7.95 24.35
CA ALA A 383 -2.81 -8.19 25.80
C ALA A 383 -4.21 -8.15 26.46
N ILE A 384 -5.04 -7.17 26.08
CA ILE A 384 -6.44 -7.04 26.55
C ILE A 384 -7.26 -8.28 26.18
N VAL A 385 -7.09 -8.81 24.96
CA VAL A 385 -7.77 -10.05 24.54
C VAL A 385 -7.35 -11.25 25.39
N GLN A 386 -6.07 -11.36 25.67
CA GLN A 386 -5.54 -12.50 26.41
C GLN A 386 -5.91 -12.43 27.90
N LEU A 387 -5.87 -11.24 28.54
CA LEU A 387 -6.33 -11.04 29.91
C LEU A 387 -7.80 -11.42 30.11
N SER A 388 -8.64 -11.10 29.13
CA SER A 388 -10.08 -11.41 29.18
C SER A 388 -10.42 -12.86 28.83
N ARG A 389 -9.51 -13.61 28.19
CA ARG A 389 -9.75 -15.01 27.82
C ARG A 389 -9.65 -16.00 28.97
N ARG A 390 -9.11 -15.61 30.14
CA ARG A 390 -9.05 -16.28 31.47
C ARG A 390 -8.72 -17.79 31.56
N GLU A 391 -9.23 -18.63 30.67
CA GLU A 391 -9.22 -20.09 30.66
C GLU A 391 -7.97 -20.71 30.00
N VAL A 392 -7.06 -19.92 29.42
CA VAL A 392 -6.00 -20.43 28.51
C VAL A 392 -4.57 -20.32 29.07
N ALA A 393 -4.35 -19.66 30.20
CA ALA A 393 -3.00 -19.44 30.74
C ALA A 393 -2.60 -20.52 31.76
N ASN A 394 -1.48 -21.20 31.49
CA ASN A 394 -0.79 -22.06 32.46
C ASN A 394 -0.55 -21.24 33.76
N PRO A 395 -0.93 -21.75 34.96
CA PRO A 395 -0.71 -21.06 36.24
C PRO A 395 0.73 -20.57 36.44
N ALA A 396 1.72 -21.32 35.97
CA ALA A 396 3.13 -20.93 36.05
C ALA A 396 3.44 -19.68 35.20
N ASN A 397 2.98 -19.65 33.94
CA ASN A 397 3.17 -18.51 33.04
C ASN A 397 2.46 -17.25 33.56
N ARG A 398 1.28 -17.43 34.17
CA ARG A 398 0.55 -16.33 34.79
C ARG A 398 1.32 -15.74 35.97
N ARG A 399 1.88 -16.58 36.84
CA ARG A 399 2.74 -16.13 37.95
C ARG A 399 3.97 -15.38 37.44
N GLN A 400 4.64 -15.90 36.42
CA GLN A 400 5.80 -15.24 35.80
C GLN A 400 5.43 -13.87 35.22
N ALA A 401 4.29 -13.75 34.54
CA ALA A 401 3.84 -12.48 34.00
C ALA A 401 3.53 -11.44 35.10
N ILE A 402 2.92 -11.86 36.21
CA ILE A 402 2.69 -10.97 37.37
C ILE A 402 4.03 -10.53 37.98
N ILE A 403 4.99 -11.46 38.15
CA ILE A 403 6.33 -11.13 38.66
C ILE A 403 6.99 -10.10 37.74
N ALA A 404 6.97 -10.30 36.42
CA ALA A 404 7.55 -9.37 35.46
C ALA A 404 6.95 -7.96 35.57
N VAL A 405 5.62 -7.85 35.69
CA VAL A 405 4.92 -6.58 35.88
C VAL A 405 5.39 -5.86 37.15
N TRP A 406 5.45 -6.55 38.29
CA TRP A 406 5.90 -5.95 39.56
C TRP A 406 7.40 -5.65 39.56
N CYS A 407 8.23 -6.45 38.89
CA CYS A 407 9.65 -6.13 38.68
C CYS A 407 9.83 -4.81 37.93
N THR A 408 8.99 -4.50 36.93
CA THR A 408 9.04 -3.20 36.23
C THR A 408 8.75 -2.02 37.17
N VAL A 409 7.83 -2.17 38.13
CA VAL A 409 7.55 -1.16 39.17
C VAL A 409 8.78 -0.95 40.06
N VAL A 410 9.40 -2.04 40.52
CA VAL A 410 10.61 -1.97 41.36
C VAL A 410 11.76 -1.29 40.62
N VAL A 411 11.98 -1.64 39.35
CA VAL A 411 13.01 -1.00 38.50
C VAL A 411 12.76 0.52 38.38
N SER A 412 11.51 0.93 38.15
CA SER A 412 11.15 2.35 38.09
C SER A 412 11.43 3.09 39.41
N ALA A 413 11.03 2.51 40.54
CA ALA A 413 11.27 3.09 41.87
C ALA A 413 12.77 3.19 42.20
N LEU A 414 13.55 2.15 41.87
CA LEU A 414 15.01 2.17 42.03
C LEU A 414 15.66 3.26 41.16
N LEU A 415 15.22 3.42 39.91
CA LEU A 415 15.71 4.48 39.04
C LEU A 415 15.39 5.86 39.61
N ALA A 416 14.17 6.09 40.11
CA ALA A 416 13.81 7.37 40.73
C ALA A 416 14.67 7.69 41.98
N ALA A 417 14.99 6.67 42.78
CA ALA A 417 15.82 6.81 43.98
C ALA A 417 17.31 7.05 43.66
N VAL A 418 17.88 6.32 42.69
CA VAL A 418 19.31 6.37 42.35
C VAL A 418 19.63 7.43 41.28
N ALA A 419 18.62 8.06 40.68
CA ALA A 419 18.78 9.10 39.66
C ALA A 419 19.82 10.19 39.98
N PRO A 420 19.89 10.75 41.22
CA PRO A 420 20.91 11.75 41.56
C PRO A 420 22.37 11.27 41.40
N VAL A 421 22.58 9.95 41.42
CA VAL A 421 23.91 9.33 41.24
C VAL A 421 24.20 9.10 39.75
N LEU A 422 23.17 8.80 38.96
CA LEU A 422 23.31 8.39 37.56
C LEU A 422 23.32 9.56 36.58
N TRP A 423 22.67 10.69 36.91
CA TRP A 423 22.61 11.86 36.06
C TRP A 423 22.90 13.16 36.83
N PRO A 424 23.53 14.16 36.18
CA PRO A 424 23.71 15.49 36.76
C PRO A 424 22.37 16.13 37.15
N SER A 425 22.38 16.93 38.22
CA SER A 425 21.17 17.54 38.79
C SER A 425 20.42 18.46 37.82
N GLU A 426 21.11 19.08 36.87
CA GLU A 426 20.53 19.94 35.82
C GLU A 426 19.56 19.20 34.88
N TYR A 427 19.72 17.89 34.70
CA TYR A 427 18.82 17.10 33.86
C TYR A 427 17.61 16.59 34.62
N LEU A 428 17.69 16.51 35.95
CA LEU A 428 16.71 15.81 36.75
C LEU A 428 15.56 16.71 37.20
N ALA A 429 14.33 16.22 37.06
CA ALA A 429 13.14 16.91 37.57
C ALA A 429 13.18 17.08 39.10
N THR A 430 12.20 17.75 39.70
CA THR A 430 12.11 17.80 41.17
C THR A 430 11.88 16.41 41.77
N VAL A 431 12.29 16.19 43.02
CA VAL A 431 12.16 14.88 43.68
C VAL A 431 10.72 14.35 43.59
N VAL A 432 9.73 15.20 43.84
CA VAL A 432 8.30 14.84 43.76
C VAL A 432 7.91 14.35 42.37
N VAL A 433 8.34 15.05 41.32
CA VAL A 433 7.99 14.75 39.93
C VAL A 433 8.62 13.42 39.47
N ARG A 434 9.83 13.09 39.92
CA ARG A 434 10.49 11.80 39.60
C ARG A 434 9.70 10.58 40.09
N TRP A 435 8.95 10.71 41.19
CA TRP A 435 8.17 9.62 41.77
C TRP A 435 6.80 9.42 41.10
N VAL A 436 6.34 10.33 40.23
CA VAL A 436 5.07 10.21 39.53
C VAL A 436 5.03 8.95 38.65
N GLY A 437 6.12 8.66 37.91
CA GLY A 437 6.23 7.46 37.07
C GLY A 437 6.07 6.14 37.85
N PRO A 438 6.88 5.90 38.89
CA PRO A 438 6.73 4.73 39.77
C PRO A 438 5.31 4.57 40.35
N VAL A 439 4.66 5.66 40.77
CA VAL A 439 3.29 5.62 41.30
C VAL A 439 2.28 5.20 40.24
N LEU A 440 2.37 5.74 39.02
CA LEU A 440 1.50 5.33 37.91
C LEU A 440 1.67 3.85 37.55
N LEU A 441 2.92 3.37 37.53
CA LEU A 441 3.22 1.95 37.31
C LEU A 441 2.69 1.06 38.43
N LEU A 442 2.77 1.49 39.70
CA LEU A 442 2.22 0.77 40.84
C LEU A 442 0.70 0.59 40.70
N VAL A 443 -0.02 1.67 40.39
CA VAL A 443 -1.48 1.63 40.19
C VAL A 443 -1.85 0.72 39.01
N SER A 444 -1.13 0.83 37.89
CA SER A 444 -1.33 -0.01 36.71
C SER A 444 -1.02 -1.49 36.96
N ALA A 445 0.05 -1.80 37.72
CA ALA A 445 0.41 -3.17 38.11
C ALA A 445 -0.64 -3.82 39.02
N ALA A 446 -1.18 -3.05 39.97
CA ALA A 446 -2.29 -3.50 40.81
C ALA A 446 -3.53 -3.81 39.96
N ALA A 447 -3.88 -2.93 39.02
CA ALA A 447 -5.02 -3.13 38.12
C ALA A 447 -4.84 -4.35 37.18
N ILE A 448 -3.65 -4.58 36.63
CA ILE A 448 -3.35 -5.81 35.86
C ILE A 448 -3.47 -7.05 36.75
N THR A 449 -2.94 -7.00 37.97
CA THR A 449 -3.04 -8.11 38.93
C THR A 449 -4.51 -8.44 39.21
N LEU A 450 -5.35 -7.43 39.49
CA LEU A 450 -6.80 -7.60 39.68
C LEU A 450 -7.49 -8.14 38.42
N ALA A 451 -7.10 -7.69 37.22
CA ALA A 451 -7.62 -8.20 35.96
C ALA A 451 -7.30 -9.68 35.78
N THR A 452 -6.08 -10.11 36.11
CA THR A 452 -5.74 -11.54 36.10
C THR A 452 -6.57 -12.32 37.10
N LEU A 453 -6.82 -11.77 38.29
CA LEU A 453 -7.63 -12.39 39.37
C LEU A 453 -9.12 -12.45 39.03
N GLY A 454 -9.56 -11.83 37.93
CA GLY A 454 -10.92 -11.94 37.41
C GLY A 454 -11.90 -10.92 37.96
N TYR A 455 -11.41 -9.81 38.54
CA TYR A 455 -12.26 -8.72 39.01
C TYR A 455 -12.91 -7.98 37.83
N ARG A 456 -14.24 -7.87 37.84
CA ARG A 456 -15.06 -7.38 36.72
C ARG A 456 -14.75 -5.93 36.29
N VAL A 457 -14.30 -5.10 37.23
CA VAL A 457 -14.03 -3.66 37.01
C VAL A 457 -12.60 -3.42 36.52
N ALA A 458 -11.72 -4.41 36.62
CA ALA A 458 -10.29 -4.21 36.40
C ALA A 458 -9.94 -3.89 34.94
N LEU A 459 -10.56 -4.57 33.96
CA LEU A 459 -10.26 -4.33 32.55
C LEU A 459 -10.76 -2.96 32.05
N PRO A 460 -12.00 -2.51 32.35
CA PRO A 460 -12.40 -1.13 32.07
C PRO A 460 -11.52 -0.10 32.80
N ALA A 461 -11.19 -0.33 34.08
CA ALA A 461 -10.34 0.58 34.85
C ALA A 461 -8.92 0.70 34.26
N LEU A 462 -8.36 -0.40 33.74
CA LEU A 462 -7.07 -0.37 33.04
C LEU A 462 -7.11 0.51 31.79
N VAL A 463 -8.21 0.48 31.02
CA VAL A 463 -8.36 1.34 29.85
C VAL A 463 -8.48 2.81 30.26
N VAL A 464 -9.24 3.12 31.32
CA VAL A 464 -9.29 4.49 31.87
C VAL A 464 -7.89 4.95 32.27
N LEU A 465 -7.17 4.16 33.07
CA LEU A 465 -5.82 4.49 33.51
C LEU A 465 -4.89 4.74 32.32
N ALA A 466 -4.93 3.89 31.30
CA ALA A 466 -4.09 4.02 30.11
C ALA A 466 -4.38 5.32 29.33
N LEU A 467 -5.65 5.61 29.07
CA LEU A 467 -6.06 6.78 28.28
C LEU A 467 -5.90 8.09 29.06
N VAL A 468 -6.18 8.10 30.36
CA VAL A 468 -5.98 9.28 31.21
C VAL A 468 -4.49 9.59 31.34
N ASP A 469 -3.64 8.59 31.59
CA ASP A 469 -2.20 8.75 31.71
C ASP A 469 -1.56 9.28 30.41
N GLN A 470 -1.84 8.64 29.27
CA GLN A 470 -1.38 9.11 27.96
C GLN A 470 -1.95 10.48 27.61
N GLY A 471 -3.25 10.68 27.86
CA GLY A 471 -3.95 11.94 27.60
C GLY A 471 -3.36 13.09 28.40
N VAL A 472 -3.09 12.91 29.70
CA VAL A 472 -2.43 13.93 30.53
C VAL A 472 -1.02 14.21 30.05
N TYR A 473 -0.25 13.16 29.71
CA TYR A 473 1.11 13.33 29.18
C TYR A 473 1.11 14.12 27.87
N GLY A 474 0.21 13.80 26.93
CA GLY A 474 0.16 14.44 25.61
C GLY A 474 -0.59 15.78 25.56
N LEU A 475 -1.77 15.90 26.18
CA LEU A 475 -2.58 17.14 26.18
C LEU A 475 -1.91 18.28 26.94
N SER A 476 -1.08 17.95 27.95
CA SER A 476 -0.24 18.96 28.59
C SER A 476 0.76 19.62 27.62
N TYR A 477 0.97 19.03 26.44
CA TYR A 477 1.71 19.64 25.34
C TYR A 477 0.80 20.15 24.22
N ALA A 478 -0.30 19.47 23.90
CA ALA A 478 -1.16 19.84 22.76
C ALA A 478 -2.14 21.00 23.03
N VAL A 479 -2.65 21.14 24.26
CA VAL A 479 -3.71 22.11 24.61
C VAL A 479 -3.17 23.29 25.44
N LEU A 480 -2.09 23.08 26.19
CA LEU A 480 -1.46 24.13 26.99
C LEU A 480 -0.56 25.14 26.25
N PRO A 481 -0.19 25.01 24.95
CA PRO A 481 0.58 26.05 24.29
C PRO A 481 -0.37 27.07 23.65
N HIS A 482 -0.14 28.34 24.00
CA HIS A 482 -0.86 29.56 23.62
C HIS A 482 -1.79 29.44 22.39
N THR A 483 -3.06 29.09 22.62
CA THR A 483 -4.14 29.35 21.66
C THR A 483 -4.50 30.82 21.72
N LYS A 484 -4.88 31.40 20.58
CA LYS A 484 -5.31 32.81 20.49
C LYS A 484 -6.73 32.85 19.92
N SER A 485 -7.53 33.84 20.32
CA SER A 485 -8.75 34.14 19.55
C SER A 485 -8.33 34.52 18.13
N PHE A 486 -9.12 34.11 17.14
CA PHE A 486 -8.79 34.39 15.74
C PHE A 486 -8.67 35.90 15.49
N ASP A 487 -9.60 36.68 16.03
CA ASP A 487 -9.59 38.15 15.90
C ASP A 487 -8.33 38.75 16.52
N SER A 488 -7.92 38.28 17.71
CA SER A 488 -6.68 38.75 18.34
C SER A 488 -5.45 38.43 17.50
N TRP A 489 -5.37 37.22 16.92
CA TRP A 489 -4.28 36.85 16.02
C TRP A 489 -4.28 37.69 14.74
N HIS A 490 -5.46 37.93 14.15
CA HIS A 490 -5.59 38.72 12.93
C HIS A 490 -5.25 40.21 13.14
N GLU A 491 -5.80 40.82 14.19
CA GLU A 491 -5.53 42.23 14.55
C GLU A 491 -4.07 42.46 14.92
N SER A 492 -3.47 41.55 15.71
CA SER A 492 -2.06 41.65 16.11
C SER A 492 -1.09 41.61 14.93
N ASN A 493 -1.54 41.06 13.81
CA ASN A 493 -0.72 40.93 12.62
C ASN A 493 -1.07 41.97 11.53
N SER A 494 -2.15 42.74 11.62
CA SER A 494 -2.62 43.66 10.56
C SER A 494 -1.65 44.81 10.19
N LEU A 495 -1.69 45.32 8.95
CA LEU A 495 -0.83 46.44 8.52
C LEU A 495 -1.03 47.72 9.34
N ALA A 496 -2.25 47.98 9.81
CA ALA A 496 -2.57 49.18 10.59
C ALA A 496 -1.92 49.17 11.99
N SER A 497 -1.76 48.00 12.62
CA SER A 497 -1.02 47.87 13.87
C SER A 497 0.50 47.97 13.67
N ILE A 498 0.99 47.63 12.48
CA ILE A 498 2.41 47.74 12.09
C ILE A 498 2.78 49.19 11.69
N ALA A 499 1.85 49.99 11.16
CA ALA A 499 2.11 51.33 10.61
C ALA A 499 1.98 52.50 11.62
N GLY A 500 1.66 52.25 12.89
CA GLY A 500 1.17 53.25 13.86
C GLY A 500 2.19 54.08 14.66
N GLY A 501 3.50 54.14 14.34
CA GLY A 501 4.41 55.02 15.07
C GLY A 501 5.85 55.13 14.56
N ASN A 502 6.49 56.29 14.78
CA ASN A 502 7.92 56.56 14.50
C ASN A 502 8.90 55.72 15.34
N ARG A 503 8.36 54.82 16.16
CA ARG A 503 9.01 53.61 16.64
C ARG A 503 8.12 52.47 16.18
N VAL A 504 8.49 51.78 15.11
CA VAL A 504 7.94 50.44 14.87
C VAL A 504 8.63 49.56 15.90
N ALA A 505 8.18 49.65 17.15
CA ALA A 505 8.17 48.45 17.95
C ALA A 505 7.19 47.54 17.23
N LEU A 506 7.70 46.73 16.29
CA LEU A 506 7.16 45.40 16.06
C LEU A 506 7.45 44.62 17.36
N ASP A 507 6.83 45.09 18.45
CA ASP A 507 6.49 44.26 19.57
C ASP A 507 5.44 43.35 18.93
N LEU A 508 5.89 42.20 18.41
CA LEU A 508 5.01 41.06 18.19
C LEU A 508 4.44 40.75 19.57
N VAL A 509 3.40 41.49 19.94
CA VAL A 509 2.80 41.55 21.26
C VAL A 509 2.52 40.12 21.67
N GLY A 510 3.27 39.64 22.66
CA GLY A 510 3.07 38.34 23.29
C GLY A 510 3.93 37.18 22.79
N ALA A 511 4.89 37.38 21.87
CA ALA A 511 5.93 36.37 21.68
C ALA A 511 6.82 36.35 22.93
N LYS A 512 6.58 35.41 23.85
CA LYS A 512 7.65 34.96 24.75
C LYS A 512 8.92 34.80 23.91
N ARG A 513 10.04 35.21 24.50
CA ARG A 513 11.45 35.23 24.02
C ARG A 513 11.99 33.94 23.36
N ASP A 514 11.15 32.99 22.98
CA ASP A 514 11.49 31.61 22.72
C ASP A 514 11.36 31.29 21.21
N GLY A 515 12.26 31.82 20.37
CA GLY A 515 12.57 31.25 19.05
C GLY A 515 12.75 32.24 17.88
N PRO A 516 13.63 31.97 16.92
CA PRO A 516 13.89 32.82 15.73
C PRO A 516 12.80 32.77 14.63
N PHE A 517 11.73 31.97 14.79
CA PHE A 517 10.80 31.62 13.70
C PHE A 517 9.46 32.37 13.72
N THR A 518 9.20 33.21 14.72
CA THR A 518 7.90 33.88 14.93
C THR A 518 7.57 35.01 13.95
N GLY A 519 8.53 35.47 13.13
CA GLY A 519 8.31 36.60 12.22
C GLY A 519 7.41 36.31 11.01
N ASN A 520 7.14 35.04 10.71
CA ASN A 520 6.38 34.63 9.52
C ASN A 520 4.91 35.03 9.59
N GLU A 521 4.36 35.24 10.79
CA GLU A 521 2.97 35.67 10.99
C GLU A 521 2.68 37.02 10.28
N ALA A 522 3.67 37.91 10.18
CA ALA A 522 3.52 39.20 9.49
C ALA A 522 3.26 39.06 7.99
N THR A 523 3.64 37.94 7.36
CA THR A 523 3.43 37.72 5.92
C THR A 523 1.96 37.54 5.57
N ALA A 524 1.12 37.15 6.54
CA ALA A 524 -0.33 37.08 6.39
C ALA A 524 -0.96 38.46 6.15
N SER A 525 -0.28 39.54 6.54
CA SER A 525 -0.76 40.91 6.36
C SER A 525 -0.10 41.63 5.18
N GLY A 526 0.54 40.91 4.27
CA GLY A 526 1.18 41.54 3.11
C GLY A 526 2.57 42.10 3.38
N VAL A 527 3.16 41.85 4.56
CA VAL A 527 4.53 42.31 4.85
C VAL A 527 5.54 41.41 4.14
N TYR A 528 6.32 42.00 3.24
CA TYR A 528 7.42 41.34 2.57
C TYR A 528 8.57 41.07 3.55
N ARG A 529 9.03 39.83 3.59
CA ARG A 529 10.18 39.40 4.38
C ARG A 529 11.22 38.74 3.50
N ILE A 530 12.48 39.12 3.67
CA ILE A 530 13.63 38.45 3.04
C ILE A 530 14.11 37.22 3.82
N ASP A 531 13.61 37.05 5.05
CA ASP A 531 13.92 35.95 5.96
C ASP A 531 12.63 35.28 6.49
N GLY A 532 12.75 34.04 6.94
CA GLY A 532 11.59 33.27 7.41
C GLY A 532 11.86 31.80 7.63
N TYR A 533 10.80 31.06 7.99
CA TYR A 533 10.84 29.61 8.14
C TYR A 533 9.98 28.90 7.07
N ALA A 534 10.54 27.86 6.46
CA ALA A 534 9.83 26.91 5.60
C ALA A 534 10.53 25.55 5.64
N GLY A 535 9.84 24.48 5.24
CA GLY A 535 10.41 23.13 5.18
C GLY A 535 11.62 23.04 4.23
N LEU A 536 11.56 23.73 3.09
CA LEU A 536 12.62 23.83 2.08
C LEU A 536 12.99 25.30 1.87
N ILE A 537 13.86 25.82 2.74
CA ILE A 537 14.33 27.21 2.66
C ILE A 537 15.14 27.39 1.37
N PRO A 538 14.78 28.35 0.50
CA PRO A 538 15.53 28.63 -0.73
C PRO A 538 17.00 28.96 -0.43
N GLN A 539 17.91 28.49 -1.28
CA GLN A 539 19.32 28.88 -1.18
C GLN A 539 19.52 30.30 -1.70
N SER A 540 20.06 31.20 -0.87
CA SER A 540 20.41 32.57 -1.28
C SER A 540 21.86 32.68 -1.73
N GLN A 541 22.08 33.43 -2.80
CA GLN A 541 23.41 33.85 -3.24
C GLN A 541 23.85 35.16 -2.56
N LEU A 542 22.90 35.95 -2.06
CA LEU A 542 23.19 37.18 -1.30
C LEU A 542 23.34 36.90 0.20
N ASP A 543 24.33 37.55 0.82
CA ASP A 543 24.46 37.59 2.26
C ASP A 543 23.69 38.78 2.84
N TYR A 544 22.48 38.55 3.33
CA TYR A 544 21.66 39.58 3.98
C TYR A 544 22.22 40.09 5.33
N ARG A 545 23.44 39.69 5.69
CA ARG A 545 24.23 40.37 6.72
C ARG A 545 25.00 41.59 6.19
N GLN A 546 25.03 41.82 4.88
CA GLN A 546 25.65 42.99 4.27
C GLN A 546 24.63 44.10 4.01
N LEU A 547 25.04 45.36 4.22
CA LEU A 547 24.18 46.52 4.04
C LEU A 547 23.69 46.68 2.58
N ASN A 548 24.55 46.43 1.60
CA ASN A 548 24.19 46.56 0.19
C ASN A 548 23.18 45.51 -0.26
N ALA A 549 23.26 44.26 0.26
CA ALA A 549 22.25 43.24 0.02
C ALA A 549 20.87 43.64 0.59
N LEU A 550 20.83 44.19 1.81
CA LEU A 550 19.59 44.69 2.42
C LEU A 550 18.99 45.88 1.66
N ARG A 551 19.82 46.84 1.24
CA ARG A 551 19.41 47.99 0.41
C ARG A 551 18.81 47.53 -0.91
N LEU A 552 19.48 46.60 -1.57
CA LEU A 552 19.09 46.09 -2.88
C LEU A 552 17.77 45.31 -2.82
N ALA A 553 17.54 44.58 -1.74
CA ALA A 553 16.29 43.88 -1.46
C ALA A 553 15.12 44.80 -1.03
N GLY A 554 15.35 46.12 -0.93
CA GLY A 554 14.33 47.09 -0.52
C GLY A 554 13.92 46.99 0.96
N VAL A 555 14.75 46.38 1.81
CA VAL A 555 14.44 46.17 3.24
C VAL A 555 14.49 47.50 3.98
N ARG A 556 13.36 47.99 4.47
CA ARG A 556 13.28 49.30 5.16
C ARG A 556 13.79 49.29 6.60
N TRP A 557 13.67 48.15 7.29
CA TRP A 557 13.95 48.03 8.73
C TRP A 557 14.59 46.67 9.04
N VAL A 558 15.55 46.64 9.98
CA VAL A 558 16.20 45.42 10.49
C VAL A 558 16.18 45.39 12.02
N HIS A 559 16.00 44.19 12.59
CA HIS A 559 15.95 43.99 14.04
C HIS A 559 17.32 43.58 14.63
N ASP A 560 17.64 44.06 15.83
CA ASP A 560 18.95 44.07 16.48
C ASP A 560 19.76 42.74 16.48
N ARG A 561 19.11 41.58 16.64
CA ARG A 561 19.80 40.26 16.55
C ARG A 561 20.40 39.95 15.17
N ALA A 562 19.91 40.59 14.11
CA ALA A 562 20.50 40.56 12.78
C ALA A 562 21.48 41.73 12.56
N ALA A 563 21.28 42.86 13.26
CA ALA A 563 22.09 44.07 13.14
C ALA A 563 23.50 43.94 13.75
N ASP A 564 23.69 43.12 14.79
CA ASP A 564 24.99 42.84 15.43
C ASP A 564 26.08 42.35 14.43
N LYS A 565 25.69 41.82 13.25
CA LYS A 565 26.61 41.40 12.19
C LYS A 565 26.68 42.37 10.99
N VAL A 566 25.75 43.30 10.86
CA VAL A 566 25.57 44.16 9.67
C VAL A 566 26.09 45.58 9.91
N VAL A 567 25.92 46.13 11.12
CA VAL A 567 26.15 47.56 11.38
C VAL A 567 26.99 47.74 12.65
N GLY A 568 28.30 47.47 12.54
CA GLY A 568 29.27 47.75 13.60
C GLY A 568 29.49 49.24 13.92
N SER A 569 28.65 50.15 13.41
CA SER A 569 28.81 51.61 13.51
C SER A 569 27.63 52.36 14.13
N LEU A 570 26.57 51.69 14.58
CA LEU A 570 25.46 52.32 15.31
C LEU A 570 25.45 51.74 16.72
N GLY A 571 25.97 52.48 17.71
CA GLY A 571 26.11 52.03 19.10
C GLY A 571 24.86 51.31 19.61
N THR A 572 25.01 50.02 19.93
CA THR A 572 23.92 49.07 20.16
C THR A 572 23.26 49.24 21.53
N VAL A 573 21.95 49.47 21.55
CA VAL A 573 21.07 49.21 22.71
C VAL A 573 20.18 48.03 22.34
N ARG A 574 20.32 46.91 23.08
CA ARG A 574 19.63 45.64 22.79
C ARG A 574 18.11 45.77 22.67
N GLY A 575 17.54 45.42 21.51
CA GLY A 575 16.10 45.22 21.29
C GLY A 575 15.38 46.29 20.45
N GLU A 576 16.11 47.06 19.63
CA GLU A 576 15.51 48.11 18.78
C GLU A 576 15.51 47.75 17.27
N TRP A 577 14.61 48.39 16.50
CA TRP A 577 14.58 48.31 15.05
C TRP A 577 15.36 49.47 14.44
N HIS A 578 16.19 49.18 13.44
CA HIS A 578 17.03 50.17 12.76
C HIS A 578 16.57 50.38 11.33
N ALA A 579 16.43 51.64 10.93
CA ALA A 579 16.15 52.00 9.55
C ALA A 579 17.36 51.68 8.68
N VAL A 580 17.13 51.00 7.55
CA VAL A 580 18.18 50.78 6.55
C VAL A 580 18.26 52.03 5.67
N PRO A 581 19.39 52.74 5.64
CA PRO A 581 19.53 53.96 4.84
C PRO A 581 19.60 53.62 3.34
N ASN A 582 19.06 54.49 2.48
CA ASN A 582 19.17 54.42 1.02
C ASN A 582 18.74 53.07 0.43
N THR A 583 17.52 52.62 0.75
CA THR A 583 16.94 51.38 0.22
C THR A 583 16.45 51.58 -1.21
N MET A 584 16.57 50.52 -2.02
CA MET A 584 16.18 50.55 -3.43
C MET A 584 14.68 50.28 -3.59
N SER A 585 14.09 50.87 -4.64
CA SER A 585 12.72 50.58 -5.05
C SER A 585 12.55 49.11 -5.46
N ARG A 586 11.36 48.54 -5.17
CA ARG A 586 10.98 47.16 -5.53
C ARG A 586 11.09 46.89 -7.04
N VAL A 587 10.90 47.91 -7.86
CA VAL A 587 11.15 47.87 -9.32
C VAL A 587 11.99 49.08 -9.71
N ARG A 588 13.01 48.88 -10.54
CA ARG A 588 13.87 49.96 -11.05
C ARG A 588 14.55 49.57 -12.36
N CYS A 589 14.86 50.55 -13.20
CA CYS A 589 15.71 50.37 -14.37
C CYS A 589 17.17 50.65 -14.00
N VAL A 590 18.10 49.92 -14.60
CA VAL A 590 19.55 50.13 -14.47
C VAL A 590 20.19 50.17 -15.86
N THR A 591 21.36 50.81 -15.96
CA THR A 591 22.03 51.14 -17.23
C THR A 591 23.34 50.41 -17.41
N GLU A 592 23.86 49.77 -16.36
CA GLU A 592 25.10 49.02 -16.40
C GLU A 592 24.91 47.62 -15.82
N VAL A 593 25.67 46.66 -16.32
CA VAL A 593 25.73 45.31 -15.76
C VAL A 593 27.15 44.85 -15.53
N VAL A 594 27.35 44.08 -14.46
CA VAL A 594 28.59 43.40 -14.14
C VAL A 594 28.31 41.90 -14.13
N ALA A 595 28.98 41.14 -14.99
CA ALA A 595 28.90 39.68 -15.01
C ALA A 595 29.88 39.09 -13.99
N THR A 596 29.43 38.17 -13.13
CA THR A 596 30.27 37.56 -12.07
C THR A 596 29.76 36.18 -11.67
N ASP A 597 30.63 35.38 -11.06
CA ASP A 597 30.31 34.10 -10.40
C ASP A 597 30.01 34.26 -8.90
N ASN A 598 30.35 35.42 -8.32
CA ASN A 598 30.13 35.74 -6.91
C ASN A 598 29.37 37.08 -6.75
N PRO A 599 28.03 37.05 -6.88
CA PRO A 599 27.22 38.26 -6.83
C PRO A 599 27.32 38.98 -5.48
N GLY A 600 27.39 38.24 -4.36
CA GLY A 600 27.48 38.84 -3.03
C GLY A 600 28.72 39.72 -2.82
N ALA A 601 29.90 39.26 -3.24
CA ALA A 601 31.12 40.05 -3.15
C ALA A 601 31.09 41.28 -4.08
N SER A 602 30.56 41.11 -5.29
CA SER A 602 30.53 42.16 -6.32
C SER A 602 29.61 43.33 -5.95
N LEU A 603 28.64 43.13 -5.04
CA LEU A 603 27.75 44.20 -4.58
C LEU A 603 28.45 45.31 -3.78
N GLU A 604 29.64 45.07 -3.23
CA GLU A 604 30.38 46.08 -2.47
C GLU A 604 31.07 47.11 -3.38
N ASP A 605 31.35 46.75 -4.63
CA ASP A 605 32.16 47.53 -5.57
C ASP A 605 31.36 48.24 -6.68
N ILE A 606 30.01 48.16 -6.67
CA ILE A 606 29.14 48.73 -7.70
C ILE A 606 28.22 49.84 -7.18
N ASN A 607 27.74 50.68 -8.10
CA ASN A 607 26.67 51.63 -7.80
C ASN A 607 25.29 50.95 -7.94
N LEU A 608 24.62 50.69 -6.81
CA LEU A 608 23.34 49.97 -6.75
C LEU A 608 22.18 50.67 -7.51
N GLU A 609 22.29 51.97 -7.77
CA GLU A 609 21.27 52.76 -8.49
C GLU A 609 21.35 52.58 -10.02
N THR A 610 22.57 52.41 -10.55
CA THR A 610 22.84 52.41 -12.00
C THR A 610 23.32 51.06 -12.52
N THR A 611 23.82 50.20 -11.65
CA THR A 611 24.53 48.97 -12.00
C THR A 611 23.87 47.77 -11.32
N ALA A 612 23.69 46.68 -12.06
CA ALA A 612 23.25 45.39 -11.52
C ALA A 612 24.23 44.27 -11.84
N VAL A 613 24.21 43.23 -11.03
CA VAL A 613 25.03 42.04 -11.24
C VAL A 613 24.23 40.99 -12.01
N VAL A 614 24.85 40.31 -12.97
CA VAL A 614 24.26 39.19 -13.71
C VAL A 614 25.18 37.99 -13.71
N ASP A 615 24.65 36.81 -14.02
CA ASP A 615 25.42 35.57 -14.05
C ASP A 615 26.54 35.62 -15.11
N GLU A 616 27.69 35.05 -14.79
CA GLU A 616 28.84 34.92 -15.69
C GLU A 616 28.42 34.27 -17.03
N GLY A 617 28.75 34.94 -18.15
CA GLY A 617 28.34 34.52 -19.50
C GLY A 617 27.13 35.27 -20.06
N THR A 618 26.42 36.06 -19.24
CA THR A 618 25.34 36.94 -19.70
C THR A 618 25.91 38.28 -20.20
N THR A 619 25.89 38.54 -21.51
CA THR A 619 26.36 39.80 -22.09
C THR A 619 25.19 40.70 -22.47
N LEU A 620 25.05 41.84 -21.79
CA LEU A 620 24.03 42.85 -22.08
C LEU A 620 24.69 44.21 -22.31
N GLU A 621 24.47 44.77 -23.50
CA GLU A 621 24.93 46.12 -23.86
C GLU A 621 23.78 47.12 -23.78
N PHE A 622 24.02 48.23 -23.09
CA PHE A 622 23.06 49.32 -22.87
C PHE A 622 23.69 50.66 -23.24
N ASP A 623 22.88 51.62 -23.70
CA ASP A 623 23.36 52.97 -23.98
C ASP A 623 23.60 53.75 -22.68
N THR A 624 24.52 54.72 -22.73
CA THR A 624 24.95 55.56 -21.59
C THR A 624 23.92 56.61 -21.13
N GLN A 625 22.64 56.44 -21.48
CA GLN A 625 21.56 57.34 -21.04
C GLN A 625 21.19 57.04 -19.58
N PRO A 626 20.68 58.04 -18.81
CA PRO A 626 20.27 57.84 -17.42
C PRO A 626 19.20 56.75 -17.24
N PRO A 627 19.13 56.08 -16.08
CA PRO A 627 18.07 55.12 -15.79
C PRO A 627 16.66 55.69 -15.98
N GLY A 628 15.80 54.93 -16.65
CA GLY A 628 14.39 55.23 -16.81
C GLY A 628 13.58 55.05 -15.52
N THR A 629 12.28 55.31 -15.61
CA THR A 629 11.35 55.10 -14.49
C THR A 629 10.65 53.75 -14.59
N ALA A 630 10.42 53.10 -13.45
CA ALA A 630 9.65 51.87 -13.35
C ALA A 630 8.61 51.99 -12.23
N MET A 631 7.38 51.56 -12.48
CA MET A 631 6.28 51.60 -11.52
C MET A 631 5.49 50.29 -11.54
N LEU A 632 5.17 49.75 -10.37
CA LEU A 632 4.28 48.61 -10.24
C LEU A 632 2.85 49.01 -10.63
N VAL A 633 2.25 48.25 -11.54
CA VAL A 633 0.87 48.42 -12.01
C VAL A 633 -0.02 47.22 -11.68
N ASP A 634 0.56 46.05 -11.42
CA ASP A 634 -0.13 44.84 -10.96
C ASP A 634 0.78 44.09 -9.98
N ASP A 635 0.22 43.61 -8.88
CA ASP A 635 0.94 42.89 -7.81
C ASP A 635 0.02 41.82 -7.23
N ARG A 636 0.03 40.65 -7.87
CA ARG A 636 -0.78 39.49 -7.48
C ARG A 636 0.12 38.27 -7.27
N PRO A 637 -0.29 37.29 -6.46
CA PRO A 637 0.46 36.05 -6.28
C PRO A 637 0.82 35.38 -7.62
N GLY A 638 2.11 35.34 -7.95
CA GLY A 638 2.63 34.77 -9.19
C GLY A 638 2.44 35.64 -10.44
N GLN A 639 2.02 36.91 -10.30
CA GLN A 639 1.91 37.85 -11.41
C GLN A 639 2.35 39.26 -11.00
N LEU A 640 3.32 39.81 -11.74
CA LEU A 640 3.86 41.15 -11.49
C LEU A 640 3.78 41.99 -12.77
N GLY A 641 3.07 43.12 -12.71
CA GLY A 641 2.98 44.08 -13.81
C GLY A 641 3.82 45.31 -13.50
N VAL A 642 4.71 45.68 -14.42
CA VAL A 642 5.61 46.84 -14.28
C VAL A 642 5.49 47.72 -15.52
N ARG A 643 5.13 48.98 -15.31
CA ARG A 643 5.20 50.02 -16.35
C ARG A 643 6.56 50.69 -16.30
N THR A 644 7.27 50.65 -17.40
CA THR A 644 8.60 51.26 -17.55
C THR A 644 8.55 52.39 -18.57
N THR A 645 9.31 53.46 -18.36
CA THR A 645 9.58 54.49 -19.37
C THR A 645 11.07 54.75 -19.41
N THR A 646 11.73 54.28 -20.48
CA THR A 646 13.20 54.27 -20.62
C THR A 646 13.66 55.10 -21.82
N PRO A 647 14.72 55.92 -21.68
CA PRO A 647 15.28 56.71 -22.78
C PRO A 647 16.14 55.87 -23.74
N SER A 648 16.58 54.69 -23.31
CA SER A 648 17.38 53.73 -24.07
C SER A 648 16.99 52.30 -23.71
N ARG A 649 17.60 51.31 -24.36
CA ARG A 649 17.51 49.91 -23.93
C ARG A 649 18.18 49.77 -22.56
N GLN A 650 17.48 49.21 -21.58
CA GLN A 650 17.92 49.13 -20.18
C GLN A 650 17.48 47.81 -19.53
N LEU A 651 18.05 47.48 -18.37
CA LEU A 651 17.65 46.31 -17.59
C LEU A 651 16.63 46.72 -16.52
N LEU A 652 15.44 46.09 -16.53
CA LEU A 652 14.50 46.17 -15.43
C LEU A 652 14.89 45.16 -14.36
N VAL A 653 15.02 45.63 -13.13
CA VAL A 653 15.35 44.86 -11.93
C VAL A 653 14.19 44.93 -10.95
N THR A 654 13.84 43.80 -10.36
CA THR A 654 12.82 43.72 -9.31
C THR A 654 13.46 43.27 -7.98
N THR A 655 12.72 43.34 -6.87
CA THR A 655 13.07 42.65 -5.61
C THR A 655 12.28 41.36 -5.43
N GLU A 656 11.64 40.87 -6.50
CA GLU A 656 10.98 39.57 -6.51
C GLU A 656 12.04 38.48 -6.73
N ARG A 657 12.00 37.40 -5.94
CA ARG A 657 12.99 36.34 -6.02
C ARG A 657 12.93 35.66 -7.38
N PHE A 658 14.10 35.45 -7.99
CA PHE A 658 14.21 34.66 -9.20
C PHE A 658 13.92 33.18 -8.95
N HIS A 659 13.24 32.58 -9.91
CA HIS A 659 13.01 31.15 -10.03
C HIS A 659 12.90 30.85 -11.53
N PRO A 660 13.42 29.71 -12.02
CA PRO A 660 13.31 29.33 -13.44
C PRO A 660 11.88 29.20 -13.99
N GLY A 661 10.87 29.30 -13.12
CA GLY A 661 9.45 29.24 -13.47
C GLY A 661 8.88 30.61 -13.88
N TRP A 662 9.61 31.70 -13.69
CA TRP A 662 9.17 33.03 -14.12
C TRP A 662 9.30 33.20 -15.63
N GLN A 663 8.26 33.76 -16.22
CA GLN A 663 8.20 34.14 -17.64
C GLN A 663 7.91 35.63 -17.71
N ALA A 664 8.58 36.34 -18.62
CA ALA A 664 8.37 37.77 -18.83
C ALA A 664 7.81 38.02 -20.24
N SER A 665 7.00 39.07 -20.37
CA SER A 665 6.47 39.50 -21.67
C SER A 665 6.33 41.02 -21.74
N ILE A 666 6.50 41.58 -22.93
CA ILE A 666 6.32 43.01 -23.22
C ILE A 666 5.29 43.13 -24.33
N ALA A 667 4.17 43.80 -24.06
CA ALA A 667 3.03 43.90 -24.99
C ALA A 667 2.53 42.53 -25.52
N GLY A 668 2.68 41.46 -24.72
CA GLY A 668 2.29 40.09 -25.07
C GLY A 668 3.38 39.25 -25.74
N GLU A 669 4.48 39.87 -26.19
CA GLU A 669 5.62 39.15 -26.77
C GLU A 669 6.56 38.63 -25.68
N PRO A 670 7.00 37.37 -25.72
CA PRO A 670 7.85 36.79 -24.68
C PRO A 670 9.24 37.42 -24.69
N VAL A 671 9.73 37.78 -23.51
CA VAL A 671 11.11 38.24 -23.28
C VAL A 671 11.78 37.36 -22.22
N GLU A 672 13.11 37.29 -22.27
CA GLU A 672 13.87 36.47 -21.34
C GLU A 672 13.83 37.05 -19.92
N ALA A 673 13.35 36.24 -18.97
CA ALA A 673 13.46 36.50 -17.55
C ALA A 673 14.82 35.99 -17.06
N ILE A 674 15.64 36.86 -16.50
CA ILE A 674 17.01 36.55 -16.08
C ILE A 674 17.18 36.74 -14.57
N PRO A 675 18.08 35.96 -13.93
CA PRO A 675 18.53 36.24 -12.58
C PRO A 675 19.38 37.52 -12.56
N VAL A 676 19.13 38.37 -11.57
CA VAL A 676 19.82 39.65 -11.38
C VAL A 676 20.17 39.80 -9.90
N ASN A 677 21.37 40.29 -9.63
CA ASN A 677 21.93 40.44 -8.29
C ASN A 677 21.92 39.12 -7.50
N GLY A 678 22.13 37.99 -8.17
CA GLY A 678 22.14 36.64 -7.60
C GLY A 678 20.76 36.07 -7.25
N ASP A 679 19.91 36.82 -6.55
CA ASP A 679 18.64 36.30 -6.00
C ASP A 679 17.38 36.85 -6.66
N PHE A 680 17.44 37.91 -7.47
CA PHE A 680 16.26 38.66 -7.91
C PHE A 680 15.94 38.52 -9.40
N LEU A 681 14.68 38.78 -9.76
CA LEU A 681 14.15 38.69 -11.11
C LEU A 681 14.36 40.00 -11.90
N GLY A 682 14.76 39.88 -13.17
CA GLY A 682 14.79 41.00 -14.10
C GLY A 682 14.57 40.61 -15.56
N CYS A 683 14.49 41.59 -16.44
CA CYS A 683 14.44 41.39 -17.90
C CYS A 683 14.88 42.66 -18.64
N VAL A 684 15.30 42.52 -19.89
CA VAL A 684 15.70 43.66 -20.72
C VAL A 684 14.47 44.34 -21.31
N VAL A 685 14.43 45.67 -21.20
CA VAL A 685 13.33 46.50 -21.70
C VAL A 685 13.82 47.42 -22.83
N PRO A 686 13.10 47.49 -23.96
CA PRO A 686 13.44 48.40 -25.04
C PRO A 686 13.15 49.86 -24.69
N THR A 687 13.60 50.79 -25.53
CA THR A 687 13.35 52.23 -25.39
C THR A 687 11.86 52.55 -25.49
N GLY A 688 11.40 53.52 -24.71
CA GLY A 688 10.03 54.03 -24.71
C GLY A 688 9.23 53.59 -23.49
N THR A 689 7.91 53.73 -23.57
CA THR A 689 6.99 53.30 -22.51
C THR A 689 6.46 51.91 -22.82
N HIS A 690 6.69 50.96 -21.90
CA HIS A 690 6.32 49.56 -22.05
C HIS A 690 5.65 49.03 -20.80
N ASP A 691 4.65 48.17 -20.98
CA ASP A 691 4.04 47.38 -19.91
C ASP A 691 4.67 45.98 -19.93
N VAL A 692 5.50 45.71 -18.92
CA VAL A 692 6.19 44.43 -18.70
C VAL A 692 5.34 43.59 -17.76
N THR A 693 5.04 42.36 -18.14
CA THR A 693 4.31 41.40 -17.29
C THR A 693 5.18 40.19 -16.99
N PHE A 694 5.40 39.91 -15.72
CA PHE A 694 5.97 38.66 -15.24
C PHE A 694 4.86 37.73 -14.77
N HIS A 695 4.94 36.46 -15.14
CA HIS A 695 3.99 35.42 -14.73
C HIS A 695 4.74 34.16 -14.32
N PHE A 696 4.41 33.61 -13.15
CA PHE A 696 5.04 32.43 -12.61
C PHE A 696 4.31 31.17 -13.05
N ASN A 697 4.99 30.31 -13.81
CA ASN A 697 4.47 29.04 -14.30
C ASN A 697 5.58 27.98 -14.39
N ALA A 698 5.85 27.31 -13.27
CA ALA A 698 6.89 26.30 -13.19
C ALA A 698 6.57 25.06 -14.04
N ALA A 699 7.56 24.55 -14.78
CA ALA A 699 7.41 23.32 -15.55
C ALA A 699 7.10 22.10 -14.66
N SER A 700 7.65 22.09 -13.44
CA SER A 700 7.41 21.04 -12.44
C SER A 700 5.95 20.83 -12.11
N HIS A 701 5.23 21.93 -11.91
CA HIS A 701 3.80 21.92 -11.61
C HIS A 701 2.98 21.38 -12.78
N ARG A 702 3.29 21.83 -14.01
CA ARG A 702 2.60 21.36 -15.23
C ARG A 702 2.78 19.86 -15.45
N TYR A 703 4.02 19.35 -15.37
CA TYR A 703 4.29 17.91 -15.53
C TYR A 703 3.63 17.09 -14.41
N GLY A 704 3.73 17.56 -13.16
CA GLY A 704 3.06 16.94 -12.03
C GLY A 704 1.54 16.86 -12.23
N ALA A 705 0.91 17.93 -12.72
CA ALA A 705 -0.53 17.98 -12.99
C ALA A 705 -0.96 16.98 -14.09
N VAL A 706 -0.20 16.86 -15.19
CA VAL A 706 -0.48 15.90 -16.27
C VAL A 706 -0.38 14.46 -15.75
N VAL A 707 0.70 14.13 -15.02
CA VAL A 707 0.90 12.79 -14.45
C VAL A 707 -0.19 12.47 -13.43
N SER A 708 -0.53 13.40 -12.54
CA SER A 708 -1.61 13.22 -11.57
C SER A 708 -2.96 12.97 -12.23
N THR A 709 -3.29 13.73 -13.28
CA THR A 709 -4.55 13.59 -14.01
C THR A 709 -4.64 12.22 -14.69
N PHE A 710 -3.59 11.82 -15.41
CA PHE A 710 -3.53 10.51 -16.05
C PHE A 710 -3.60 9.35 -15.05
N SER A 711 -2.92 9.48 -13.91
CA SER A 711 -2.93 8.46 -12.84
C SER A 711 -4.32 8.34 -12.19
N LEU A 712 -5.02 9.46 -11.98
CA LEU A 712 -6.40 9.45 -11.51
C LEU A 712 -7.32 8.71 -12.49
N LEU A 713 -7.23 8.99 -13.80
CA LEU A 713 -8.02 8.31 -14.83
C LEU A 713 -7.77 6.80 -14.82
N ILE A 714 -6.49 6.37 -14.70
CA ILE A 714 -6.14 4.95 -14.58
C ILE A 714 -6.68 4.34 -13.28
N ALA A 715 -6.66 5.05 -12.15
CA ALA A 715 -7.16 4.50 -10.89
C ALA A 715 -8.64 4.08 -10.99
N PHE A 716 -9.46 4.87 -11.70
CA PHE A 716 -10.89 4.61 -11.84
C PHE A 716 -11.27 3.72 -13.04
N GLY A 717 -10.42 3.61 -14.08
CA GLY A 717 -10.70 2.81 -15.29
C GLY A 717 -11.00 1.31 -15.07
N PRO A 718 -10.21 0.55 -14.26
CA PRO A 718 -10.41 -0.88 -14.02
C PRO A 718 -11.61 -1.24 -13.12
N VAL A 719 -12.28 -0.23 -12.53
CA VAL A 719 -13.42 -0.43 -11.61
C VAL A 719 -14.71 -0.75 -12.37
N MET A 720 -14.75 -0.54 -13.69
CA MET A 720 -15.96 -0.59 -14.53
C MET A 720 -16.18 -1.88 -15.34
N THR A 721 -15.31 -2.91 -15.29
CA THR A 721 -15.55 -4.17 -16.03
C THR A 721 -16.19 -5.25 -15.15
N THR A 722 -17.43 -5.60 -15.44
CA THR A 722 -18.36 -6.38 -14.60
C THR A 722 -18.22 -7.90 -14.77
N ASP A 723 -18.40 -8.60 -13.63
CA ASP A 723 -18.88 -9.97 -13.35
C ASP A 723 -18.88 -11.08 -14.41
N GLN A 724 -18.30 -12.25 -14.05
CA GLN A 724 -18.93 -13.57 -14.21
C GLN A 724 -18.44 -14.54 -13.10
N PHE A 725 -19.32 -15.47 -12.67
CA PHE A 725 -19.18 -16.58 -11.69
C PHE A 725 -19.77 -16.37 -10.28
N THR A 726 -21.09 -16.54 -10.18
CA THR A 726 -21.76 -17.17 -9.02
C THR A 726 -22.83 -18.13 -9.54
N ALA A 727 -22.74 -19.42 -9.17
CA ALA A 727 -23.70 -20.46 -9.57
C ALA A 727 -24.88 -20.56 -8.58
N PRO A 728 -26.12 -20.84 -9.05
CA PRO A 728 -27.25 -21.14 -8.18
C PRO A 728 -27.38 -22.65 -7.90
N THR A 729 -27.75 -23.02 -6.67
CA THR A 729 -28.12 -24.37 -6.27
C THR A 729 -29.65 -24.51 -6.22
N SER A 730 -30.23 -25.41 -7.01
CA SER A 730 -31.64 -25.84 -6.87
C SER A 730 -31.71 -27.34 -6.51
N ARG A 731 -32.68 -27.71 -5.66
CA ARG A 731 -32.99 -29.09 -5.24
C ARG A 731 -33.88 -29.78 -6.29
N ARG A 732 -33.59 -31.04 -6.65
CA ARG A 732 -34.36 -31.87 -7.61
C ARG A 732 -35.47 -32.69 -6.93
N THR A 733 -36.61 -32.89 -7.60
CA THR A 733 -37.85 -33.52 -7.11
C THR A 733 -38.28 -34.77 -7.92
N HIS A 734 -37.39 -35.44 -8.64
CA HIS A 734 -37.70 -36.67 -9.41
C HIS A 734 -36.96 -37.91 -8.87
N ARG A 735 -37.44 -39.13 -9.18
CA ARG A 735 -36.69 -40.38 -8.95
C ARG A 735 -35.38 -40.32 -9.75
N PRO A 736 -34.21 -40.50 -9.11
CA PRO A 736 -32.93 -40.29 -9.78
C PRO A 736 -32.55 -41.48 -10.68
N LEU A 737 -32.02 -41.17 -11.87
CA LEU A 737 -31.44 -42.14 -12.80
C LEU A 737 -29.93 -42.29 -12.55
N ILE A 738 -29.38 -43.50 -12.56
CA ILE A 738 -27.93 -43.74 -12.44
C ILE A 738 -27.37 -44.40 -13.70
N SER A 739 -26.31 -43.82 -14.26
CA SER A 739 -25.56 -44.40 -15.39
C SER A 739 -24.31 -45.12 -14.92
N ILE A 740 -24.14 -46.39 -15.27
CA ILE A 740 -22.93 -47.18 -14.94
C ILE A 740 -22.11 -47.34 -16.21
N VAL A 741 -20.96 -46.67 -16.27
CA VAL A 741 -20.08 -46.61 -17.44
C VAL A 741 -18.94 -47.63 -17.30
N LEU A 742 -18.79 -48.46 -18.32
CA LEU A 742 -17.91 -49.64 -18.34
C LEU A 742 -17.04 -49.63 -19.60
N PRO A 743 -15.77 -49.17 -19.53
CA PRO A 743 -14.81 -49.32 -20.63
C PRO A 743 -14.43 -50.79 -20.83
N VAL A 744 -14.52 -51.29 -22.07
CA VAL A 744 -14.27 -52.70 -22.44
C VAL A 744 -13.16 -52.77 -23.50
N TYR A 745 -12.18 -53.65 -23.29
CA TYR A 745 -11.22 -54.02 -24.33
C TYR A 745 -10.75 -55.47 -24.12
N ASN A 746 -11.19 -56.36 -25.00
CA ASN A 746 -10.90 -57.80 -24.97
C ASN A 746 -11.25 -58.47 -23.62
N GLU A 747 -12.51 -58.40 -23.19
CA GLU A 747 -13.00 -58.93 -21.92
C GLU A 747 -14.14 -59.94 -22.08
N ARG A 748 -14.21 -60.65 -23.21
CA ARG A 748 -15.34 -61.49 -23.58
C ARG A 748 -15.79 -62.46 -22.48
N SER A 749 -14.85 -63.03 -21.72
CA SER A 749 -15.13 -64.05 -20.70
C SER A 749 -15.84 -63.54 -19.44
N VAL A 750 -15.84 -62.23 -19.18
CA VAL A 750 -16.38 -61.67 -17.91
C VAL A 750 -17.65 -60.84 -18.08
N LEU A 751 -18.02 -60.44 -19.30
CA LEU A 751 -19.11 -59.48 -19.56
C LEU A 751 -20.49 -59.93 -19.03
N GLU A 752 -20.89 -61.19 -19.31
CA GLU A 752 -22.20 -61.70 -18.85
C GLU A 752 -22.27 -61.80 -17.32
N THR A 753 -21.18 -62.25 -16.68
CA THR A 753 -21.08 -62.36 -15.22
C THR A 753 -21.10 -60.97 -14.54
N LEU A 754 -20.45 -59.98 -15.17
CA LEU A 754 -20.42 -58.61 -14.71
C LEU A 754 -21.81 -57.98 -14.76
N HIS A 755 -22.55 -58.18 -15.85
CA HIS A 755 -23.93 -57.67 -16.01
C HIS A 755 -24.86 -58.20 -14.91
N VAL A 756 -24.83 -59.50 -14.63
CA VAL A 756 -25.63 -60.10 -13.54
C VAL A 756 -25.22 -59.55 -12.17
N SER A 757 -23.93 -59.34 -11.93
CA SER A 757 -23.42 -58.81 -10.66
C SER A 757 -23.85 -57.35 -10.44
N ILE A 758 -23.80 -56.51 -11.47
CA ILE A 758 -24.26 -55.12 -11.41
C ILE A 758 -25.77 -55.08 -11.19
N LEU A 759 -26.53 -55.89 -11.93
CA LEU A 759 -27.99 -55.97 -11.80
C LEU A 759 -28.38 -56.24 -10.35
N ARG A 760 -27.79 -57.26 -9.72
CA ARG A 760 -28.04 -57.59 -8.30
C ARG A 760 -27.66 -56.48 -7.33
N ALA A 761 -26.63 -55.69 -7.64
CA ALA A 761 -26.17 -54.60 -6.77
C ALA A 761 -27.09 -53.37 -6.80
N VAL A 762 -27.79 -53.15 -7.92
CA VAL A 762 -28.75 -52.03 -8.06
C VAL A 762 -30.20 -52.46 -7.82
N GLU A 763 -30.51 -53.75 -7.96
CA GLU A 763 -31.82 -54.35 -7.70
C GLU A 763 -32.19 -54.20 -6.22
N GLY A 764 -33.23 -53.40 -5.94
CA GLY A 764 -33.71 -53.11 -4.59
C GLY A 764 -33.45 -51.67 -4.10
N TYR A 765 -32.67 -50.87 -4.81
CA TYR A 765 -32.60 -49.41 -4.58
C TYR A 765 -33.69 -48.69 -5.40
N ASN A 766 -34.47 -47.80 -4.77
CA ASN A 766 -35.55 -47.05 -5.43
C ASN A 766 -35.01 -45.96 -6.40
N MET A 767 -34.43 -46.39 -7.52
CA MET A 767 -33.78 -45.57 -8.55
C MET A 767 -33.89 -46.25 -9.91
N ASP A 768 -33.90 -45.45 -10.99
CA ASP A 768 -33.77 -45.98 -12.34
C ASP A 768 -32.28 -46.14 -12.67
N TYR A 769 -31.90 -47.05 -13.57
CA TYR A 769 -30.51 -47.27 -13.95
C TYR A 769 -30.32 -47.55 -15.44
N GLU A 770 -29.12 -47.30 -15.93
CA GLU A 770 -28.63 -47.74 -17.25
C GLU A 770 -27.17 -48.22 -17.14
N MET A 771 -26.77 -49.15 -17.99
CA MET A 771 -25.40 -49.65 -18.10
C MET A 771 -24.85 -49.31 -19.48
N ILE A 772 -23.77 -48.52 -19.54
CA ILE A 772 -23.15 -48.05 -20.78
C ILE A 772 -21.81 -48.76 -20.95
N PHE A 773 -21.77 -49.73 -21.84
CA PHE A 773 -20.54 -50.41 -22.23
C PHE A 773 -19.89 -49.67 -23.40
N VAL A 774 -18.62 -49.28 -23.23
CA VAL A 774 -17.84 -48.60 -24.27
C VAL A 774 -16.74 -49.53 -24.75
N ASP A 775 -16.90 -50.11 -25.93
CA ASP A 775 -15.95 -51.03 -26.54
C ASP A 775 -14.83 -50.27 -27.28
N ASP A 776 -13.62 -50.32 -26.72
CA ASP A 776 -12.41 -49.65 -27.22
C ASP A 776 -11.73 -50.45 -28.37
N GLY A 777 -12.54 -50.91 -29.32
CA GLY A 777 -12.11 -51.65 -30.51
C GLY A 777 -11.60 -53.07 -30.21
N SER A 778 -12.38 -53.88 -29.49
CA SER A 778 -12.04 -55.27 -29.16
C SER A 778 -11.93 -56.18 -30.39
N SER A 779 -11.16 -57.26 -30.25
CA SER A 779 -10.88 -58.26 -31.31
C SER A 779 -11.08 -59.71 -30.87
N ASP A 780 -11.43 -59.94 -29.60
CA ASP A 780 -11.64 -61.28 -28.99
C ASP A 780 -13.10 -61.79 -29.08
N GLY A 781 -13.96 -60.99 -29.70
CA GLY A 781 -15.39 -61.22 -29.78
C GLY A 781 -16.23 -60.63 -28.64
N SER A 782 -15.68 -59.64 -27.90
CA SER A 782 -16.43 -58.87 -26.90
C SER A 782 -17.60 -58.10 -27.51
N SER A 783 -17.43 -57.58 -28.74
CA SER A 783 -18.44 -56.78 -29.43
C SER A 783 -19.73 -57.56 -29.69
N GLU A 784 -19.66 -58.81 -30.15
CA GLU A 784 -20.85 -59.63 -30.40
C GLU A 784 -21.56 -60.09 -29.12
N VAL A 785 -20.85 -60.10 -27.98
CA VAL A 785 -21.47 -60.36 -26.67
C VAL A 785 -22.23 -59.12 -26.21
N LEU A 786 -21.64 -57.93 -26.33
CA LEU A 786 -22.28 -56.66 -25.97
C LEU A 786 -23.55 -56.40 -26.80
N ASP A 787 -23.49 -56.62 -28.12
CA ASP A 787 -24.64 -56.48 -29.03
C ASP A 787 -25.81 -57.40 -28.60
N ARG A 788 -25.49 -58.64 -28.22
CA ARG A 788 -26.49 -59.61 -27.76
C ARG A 788 -27.08 -59.26 -26.41
N MET A 789 -26.28 -58.67 -25.51
CA MET A 789 -26.74 -58.18 -24.21
C MET A 789 -27.68 -56.98 -24.37
N ALA A 790 -27.32 -56.02 -25.22
CA ALA A 790 -28.17 -54.88 -25.57
C ALA A 790 -29.51 -55.31 -26.19
N GLY A 791 -29.51 -56.37 -27.01
CA GLY A 791 -30.75 -56.91 -27.58
C GLY A 791 -31.69 -57.59 -26.56
N LYS A 792 -31.17 -58.00 -25.39
CA LYS A 792 -31.95 -58.70 -24.33
C LYS A 792 -32.40 -57.78 -23.20
N ASP A 793 -31.64 -56.74 -22.90
CA ASP A 793 -31.89 -55.84 -21.77
C ASP A 793 -31.90 -54.38 -22.26
N PRO A 794 -33.04 -53.67 -22.22
CA PRO A 794 -33.14 -52.29 -22.68
C PRO A 794 -32.34 -51.30 -21.81
N HIS A 795 -31.90 -51.69 -20.60
CA HIS A 795 -31.04 -50.86 -19.77
C HIS A 795 -29.56 -50.92 -20.21
N VAL A 796 -29.20 -51.86 -21.11
CA VAL A 796 -27.83 -52.00 -21.63
C VAL A 796 -27.68 -51.19 -22.91
N ARG A 797 -26.74 -50.25 -22.89
CA ARG A 797 -26.38 -49.35 -23.99
C ARG A 797 -24.93 -49.61 -24.38
N VAL A 798 -24.63 -49.59 -25.67
CA VAL A 798 -23.29 -49.95 -26.17
C VAL A 798 -22.79 -48.89 -27.15
N VAL A 799 -21.52 -48.51 -27.00
CA VAL A 799 -20.79 -47.61 -27.90
C VAL A 799 -19.53 -48.33 -28.39
N HIS A 800 -19.44 -48.63 -29.68
CA HIS A 800 -18.26 -49.24 -30.30
C HIS A 800 -17.36 -48.18 -30.91
N PHE A 801 -16.06 -48.22 -30.62
CA PHE A 801 -15.07 -47.38 -31.29
C PHE A 801 -14.55 -48.00 -32.58
N ALA A 802 -14.18 -47.15 -33.54
CA ALA A 802 -13.61 -47.57 -34.83
C ALA A 802 -12.23 -48.25 -34.72
N ARG A 803 -11.52 -48.05 -33.60
CA ARG A 803 -10.25 -48.69 -33.25
C ARG A 803 -9.96 -48.49 -31.77
N ASN A 804 -8.89 -49.07 -31.26
CA ASN A 804 -8.39 -48.75 -29.93
C ASN A 804 -7.89 -47.29 -29.84
N PHE A 805 -8.48 -46.50 -28.95
CA PHE A 805 -8.11 -45.14 -28.56
C PHE A 805 -7.58 -45.07 -27.11
N GLY A 806 -7.83 -46.09 -26.31
CA GLY A 806 -7.32 -46.24 -24.95
C GLY A 806 -8.36 -45.91 -23.88
N HIS A 807 -8.12 -46.44 -22.68
CA HIS A 807 -9.07 -46.44 -21.57
C HIS A 807 -9.68 -45.06 -21.21
N GLN A 808 -8.89 -43.98 -21.20
CA GLN A 808 -9.40 -42.65 -20.86
C GLN A 808 -10.35 -42.08 -21.94
N ALA A 809 -10.18 -42.48 -23.20
CA ALA A 809 -11.09 -42.10 -24.28
C ALA A 809 -12.43 -42.83 -24.14
N ALA A 810 -12.40 -44.11 -23.74
CA ALA A 810 -13.62 -44.88 -23.45
C ALA A 810 -14.41 -44.32 -22.24
N VAL A 811 -13.71 -43.92 -21.17
CA VAL A 811 -14.34 -43.21 -20.03
C VAL A 811 -15.03 -41.92 -20.50
N GLN A 812 -14.36 -41.12 -21.33
CA GLN A 812 -14.92 -39.88 -21.87
C GLN A 812 -16.20 -40.14 -22.68
N ALA A 813 -16.17 -41.10 -23.61
CA ALA A 813 -17.36 -41.45 -24.39
C ALA A 813 -18.51 -41.90 -23.49
N GLY A 814 -18.23 -42.67 -22.44
CA GLY A 814 -19.26 -43.08 -21.49
C GLY A 814 -19.85 -41.91 -20.70
N LEU A 815 -19.04 -40.91 -20.31
CA LEU A 815 -19.55 -39.68 -19.69
C LEU A 815 -20.42 -38.86 -20.65
N GLU A 816 -20.05 -38.79 -21.93
CA GLU A 816 -20.81 -38.09 -22.97
C GLU A 816 -22.17 -38.74 -23.25
N HIS A 817 -22.26 -40.08 -23.20
CA HIS A 817 -23.48 -40.82 -23.52
C HIS A 817 -24.37 -41.15 -22.30
N ALA A 818 -23.90 -40.87 -21.08
CA ALA A 818 -24.67 -41.01 -19.84
C ALA A 818 -25.88 -40.07 -19.81
N ARG A 819 -27.00 -40.53 -19.23
CA ARG A 819 -28.24 -39.75 -19.01
C ARG A 819 -28.56 -39.52 -17.53
N GLY A 820 -27.95 -40.29 -16.64
CA GLY A 820 -28.27 -40.32 -15.21
C GLY A 820 -27.95 -39.03 -14.46
N ASP A 821 -28.70 -38.80 -13.39
CA ASP A 821 -28.44 -37.79 -12.36
C ASP A 821 -27.11 -38.02 -11.63
N ALA A 822 -26.64 -39.26 -11.59
CA ALA A 822 -25.32 -39.67 -11.16
C ALA A 822 -24.71 -40.68 -12.13
N VAL A 823 -23.38 -40.62 -12.29
CA VAL A 823 -22.62 -41.51 -13.18
C VAL A 823 -21.58 -42.27 -12.38
N VAL A 824 -21.66 -43.59 -12.38
CA VAL A 824 -20.67 -44.50 -11.80
C VAL A 824 -19.70 -44.93 -12.90
N LEU A 825 -18.40 -44.69 -12.69
CA LEU A 825 -17.35 -45.23 -13.55
C LEU A 825 -16.80 -46.50 -12.92
N MET A 826 -16.68 -47.59 -13.67
CA MET A 826 -16.17 -48.87 -13.18
C MET A 826 -15.37 -49.61 -14.26
N ASP A 827 -14.27 -50.28 -13.88
CA ASP A 827 -13.50 -51.12 -14.81
C ASP A 827 -14.30 -52.42 -15.11
N SER A 828 -14.25 -52.94 -16.35
CA SER A 828 -14.99 -54.16 -16.74
C SER A 828 -14.32 -55.49 -16.38
N ASP A 829 -13.19 -55.45 -15.66
CA ASP A 829 -12.31 -56.60 -15.41
C ASP A 829 -12.62 -57.38 -14.10
N MET A 830 -13.81 -57.15 -13.52
CA MET A 830 -14.29 -57.74 -12.26
C MET A 830 -13.42 -57.44 -11.02
N GLN A 831 -12.46 -56.50 -11.08
CA GLN A 831 -11.70 -56.09 -9.88
C GLN A 831 -12.49 -55.16 -8.97
N ASP A 832 -13.32 -54.29 -9.57
CA ASP A 832 -14.16 -53.35 -8.85
C ASP A 832 -15.45 -54.07 -8.42
N ALA A 833 -15.76 -53.99 -7.13
CA ALA A 833 -16.91 -54.65 -6.52
C ALA A 833 -18.20 -53.86 -6.77
N PRO A 834 -19.17 -54.36 -7.58
CA PRO A 834 -20.43 -53.65 -7.84
C PRO A 834 -21.24 -53.38 -6.56
N GLU A 835 -21.03 -54.17 -5.50
CA GLU A 835 -21.66 -54.00 -4.19
C GLU A 835 -21.30 -52.66 -3.50
N ALA A 836 -20.28 -51.95 -3.98
CA ALA A 836 -19.95 -50.62 -3.48
C ALA A 836 -20.87 -49.52 -4.04
N ILE A 837 -21.61 -49.77 -5.13
CA ILE A 837 -22.48 -48.79 -5.79
C ILE A 837 -23.52 -48.19 -4.84
N PRO A 838 -24.29 -48.99 -4.06
CA PRO A 838 -25.20 -48.46 -3.04
C PRO A 838 -24.55 -47.46 -2.07
N ARG A 839 -23.33 -47.77 -1.59
CA ARG A 839 -22.60 -46.89 -0.67
C ARG A 839 -22.17 -45.58 -1.32
N PHE A 840 -21.82 -45.60 -2.61
CA PHE A 840 -21.56 -44.36 -3.34
C PHE A 840 -22.81 -43.49 -3.44
N VAL A 841 -23.96 -44.11 -3.67
CA VAL A 841 -25.25 -43.44 -3.82
C VAL A 841 -25.69 -42.81 -2.51
N ASP A 842 -25.52 -43.50 -1.38
CA ASP A 842 -25.84 -42.94 -0.06
C ASP A 842 -25.04 -41.66 0.22
N GLN A 843 -23.74 -41.68 -0.07
CA GLN A 843 -22.87 -40.52 0.09
C GLN A 843 -23.23 -39.40 -0.91
N TRP A 844 -23.60 -39.73 -2.14
CA TRP A 844 -24.10 -38.74 -3.09
C TRP A 844 -25.38 -38.05 -2.59
N ARG A 845 -26.31 -38.82 -2.03
CA ARG A 845 -27.56 -38.30 -1.42
C ARG A 845 -27.31 -37.39 -0.21
N GLU A 846 -26.20 -37.58 0.51
CA GLU A 846 -25.76 -36.68 1.60
C GLU A 846 -25.23 -35.32 1.08
N GLY A 847 -25.09 -35.15 -0.24
CA GLY A 847 -24.70 -33.90 -0.88
C GLY A 847 -23.23 -33.83 -1.28
N TYR A 848 -22.56 -34.98 -1.41
CA TYR A 848 -21.25 -35.10 -2.06
C TYR A 848 -21.43 -35.25 -3.57
N ASP A 849 -20.67 -34.48 -4.34
CA ASP A 849 -20.75 -34.45 -5.81
C ASP A 849 -19.85 -35.49 -6.47
N VAL A 850 -18.81 -35.92 -5.77
CA VAL A 850 -17.86 -36.94 -6.23
C VAL A 850 -17.60 -37.91 -5.08
N VAL A 851 -17.87 -39.19 -5.30
CA VAL A 851 -17.59 -40.25 -4.34
C VAL A 851 -16.63 -41.23 -4.99
N TYR A 852 -15.41 -41.37 -4.49
CA TYR A 852 -14.40 -42.22 -5.11
C TYR A 852 -13.97 -43.38 -4.21
N ALA A 853 -13.59 -44.51 -4.81
CA ALA A 853 -13.03 -45.63 -4.07
C ALA A 853 -11.57 -45.40 -3.71
N ILE A 854 -11.25 -45.60 -2.43
CA ILE A 854 -9.88 -45.72 -1.90
C ILE A 854 -9.58 -47.20 -1.74
N ARG A 855 -8.45 -47.65 -2.31
CA ARG A 855 -8.05 -49.07 -2.26
C ARG A 855 -7.54 -49.45 -0.86
N ALA A 856 -8.10 -50.49 -0.25
CA ALA A 856 -7.55 -51.14 0.94
C ALA A 856 -6.43 -52.13 0.55
N ASP A 857 -5.25 -52.01 1.19
CA ASP A 857 -4.10 -52.92 1.15
C ASP A 857 -3.55 -53.39 -0.22
N ARG A 858 -2.44 -52.78 -0.67
CA ARG A 858 -1.67 -53.24 -1.85
C ARG A 858 -0.73 -54.42 -1.51
N LYS A 859 -1.04 -55.62 -2.00
CA LYS A 859 -0.12 -56.77 -2.10
C LYS A 859 0.92 -56.59 -3.23
N GLU A 860 1.68 -55.48 -3.23
CA GLU A 860 2.76 -55.21 -4.19
C GLU A 860 4.16 -55.45 -3.60
N SER A 861 5.17 -55.66 -4.46
CA SER A 861 6.58 -55.78 -4.04
C SER A 861 7.08 -54.48 -3.39
N ARG A 862 8.01 -54.60 -2.42
CA ARG A 862 8.52 -53.47 -1.62
C ARG A 862 9.05 -52.30 -2.45
N LEU A 863 9.69 -52.59 -3.59
CA LEU A 863 10.25 -51.57 -4.49
C LEU A 863 9.14 -50.75 -5.20
N LYS A 864 8.08 -51.41 -5.68
CA LYS A 864 6.94 -50.73 -6.32
C LYS A 864 6.19 -49.86 -5.31
N ARG A 865 5.99 -50.35 -4.09
CA ARG A 865 5.36 -49.59 -3.00
C ARG A 865 6.11 -48.29 -2.68
N MET A 866 7.44 -48.34 -2.63
CA MET A 866 8.27 -47.16 -2.40
C MET A 866 8.18 -46.16 -3.57
N ALA A 867 8.23 -46.64 -4.82
CA ALA A 867 8.14 -45.80 -6.00
C ALA A 867 6.77 -45.09 -6.11
N PHE A 868 5.67 -45.81 -5.85
CA PHE A 868 4.33 -45.21 -5.82
C PHE A 868 4.17 -44.18 -4.69
N ALA A 869 4.65 -44.49 -3.49
CA ALA A 869 4.61 -43.55 -2.36
C ALA A 869 5.42 -42.27 -2.66
N ALA A 870 6.59 -42.40 -3.28
CA ALA A 870 7.42 -41.26 -3.68
C ALA A 870 6.74 -40.43 -4.79
N PHE A 871 6.17 -41.08 -5.80
CA PHE A 871 5.43 -40.42 -6.88
C PHE A 871 4.23 -39.63 -6.35
N TYR A 872 3.34 -40.26 -5.58
CA TYR A 872 2.14 -39.59 -5.06
C TYR A 872 2.48 -38.47 -4.07
N ARG A 873 3.52 -38.60 -3.23
CA ARG A 873 4.00 -37.51 -2.37
C ARG A 873 4.58 -36.33 -3.16
N THR A 874 5.22 -36.61 -4.28
CA THR A 874 5.79 -35.57 -5.15
C THR A 874 4.67 -34.88 -5.91
N LEU A 875 3.80 -35.66 -6.56
CA LEU A 875 2.65 -35.16 -7.30
C LEU A 875 1.73 -34.33 -6.40
N SER A 876 1.41 -34.76 -5.18
CA SER A 876 0.56 -34.00 -4.27
C SER A 876 1.16 -32.66 -3.81
N ARG A 877 2.49 -32.51 -3.85
CA ARG A 877 3.19 -31.26 -3.49
C ARG A 877 3.29 -30.29 -4.66
N ILE A 878 3.36 -30.80 -5.89
CA ILE A 878 3.58 -29.98 -7.09
C ILE A 878 2.30 -29.75 -7.90
N ALA A 879 1.30 -30.62 -7.79
CA ALA A 879 0.02 -30.46 -8.47
C ALA A 879 -0.70 -29.20 -7.98
N SER A 880 -1.31 -28.48 -8.91
CA SER A 880 -2.10 -27.28 -8.63
C SER A 880 -3.37 -27.56 -7.83
N THR A 881 -3.89 -28.78 -7.91
CA THR A 881 -5.06 -29.26 -7.18
C THR A 881 -4.71 -30.54 -6.41
N PRO A 882 -5.13 -30.71 -5.14
CA PRO A 882 -4.83 -31.91 -4.36
C PRO A 882 -5.52 -33.13 -4.97
N ILE A 883 -4.72 -34.03 -5.55
CA ILE A 883 -5.19 -35.30 -6.11
C ILE A 883 -5.18 -36.37 -5.00
N PRO A 884 -6.32 -37.00 -4.68
CA PRO A 884 -6.39 -38.05 -3.65
C PRO A 884 -5.46 -39.23 -3.95
N GLN A 885 -4.78 -39.71 -2.91
CA GLN A 885 -3.90 -40.87 -3.00
C GLN A 885 -4.72 -42.16 -3.14
N ASP A 886 -4.24 -43.11 -3.93
CA ASP A 886 -4.85 -44.43 -4.13
C ASP A 886 -6.31 -44.43 -4.64
N ALA A 887 -6.74 -43.31 -5.23
CA ALA A 887 -8.04 -43.18 -5.89
C ALA A 887 -7.92 -43.48 -7.40
N GLY A 888 -8.47 -44.62 -7.83
CA GLY A 888 -8.55 -45.03 -9.24
C GLY A 888 -9.76 -44.41 -9.96
N ASN A 889 -10.13 -44.90 -11.14
CA ASN A 889 -11.31 -44.37 -11.85
C ASN A 889 -12.63 -44.74 -11.16
N PHE A 890 -12.65 -45.83 -10.38
CA PHE A 890 -13.84 -46.32 -9.69
C PHE A 890 -14.44 -45.30 -8.72
N GLY A 891 -15.69 -44.91 -8.99
CA GLY A 891 -16.42 -43.93 -8.20
C GLY A 891 -17.66 -43.39 -8.90
N LEU A 892 -18.44 -42.60 -8.18
CA LEU A 892 -19.63 -41.91 -8.62
C LEU A 892 -19.36 -40.42 -8.76
N VAL A 893 -19.84 -39.81 -9.84
CA VAL A 893 -19.84 -38.35 -10.05
C VAL A 893 -21.26 -37.88 -10.35
N ASP A 894 -21.66 -36.74 -9.78
CA ASP A 894 -22.95 -36.10 -10.09
C ASP A 894 -23.00 -35.69 -11.57
N ARG A 895 -24.20 -35.67 -12.15
CA ARG A 895 -24.44 -35.25 -13.55
C ARG A 895 -23.77 -33.91 -13.89
N ARG A 896 -23.78 -32.94 -12.97
CA ARG A 896 -23.15 -31.64 -13.20
C ARG A 896 -21.63 -31.75 -13.34
N VAL A 897 -21.02 -32.65 -12.57
CA VAL A 897 -19.58 -32.91 -12.60
C VAL A 897 -19.22 -33.68 -13.87
N ALA A 898 -19.98 -34.74 -14.19
CA ALA A 898 -19.79 -35.52 -15.41
C ALA A 898 -19.83 -34.65 -16.68
N ARG A 899 -20.82 -33.76 -16.78
CA ARG A 899 -20.97 -32.83 -17.91
C ARG A 899 -19.78 -31.87 -18.02
N GLN A 900 -19.37 -31.24 -16.92
CA GLN A 900 -18.23 -30.33 -16.95
C GLN A 900 -16.94 -31.03 -17.32
N ILE A 901 -16.69 -32.23 -16.78
CA ILE A 901 -15.53 -33.02 -17.20
C ILE A 901 -15.63 -33.31 -18.69
N ALA A 902 -16.79 -33.78 -19.19
CA ALA A 902 -16.98 -34.10 -20.60
C ALA A 902 -16.73 -32.90 -21.54
N GLU A 903 -17.09 -31.67 -21.12
CA GLU A 903 -16.88 -30.44 -21.89
C GLU A 903 -15.42 -29.96 -21.94
N LEU A 904 -14.54 -30.47 -21.06
CA LEU A 904 -13.11 -30.10 -21.07
C LEU A 904 -12.44 -30.55 -22.36
N GLN A 905 -11.73 -29.65 -23.03
CA GLN A 905 -11.06 -29.95 -24.29
C GLN A 905 -9.67 -30.60 -24.13
N GLU A 906 -9.26 -30.93 -22.91
CA GLU A 906 -7.93 -31.47 -22.65
C GLU A 906 -7.72 -32.83 -23.33
N ARG A 907 -6.59 -32.94 -24.05
CA ARG A 907 -6.22 -34.16 -24.79
C ARG A 907 -5.64 -35.26 -23.91
N ASP A 908 -4.67 -34.89 -23.09
CA ASP A 908 -4.00 -35.78 -22.16
C ASP A 908 -4.85 -35.96 -20.89
N ARG A 909 -5.96 -36.66 -21.04
CA ARG A 909 -6.93 -36.85 -19.94
C ARG A 909 -6.39 -37.79 -18.89
N TYR A 910 -6.48 -37.34 -17.65
CA TYR A 910 -6.22 -38.15 -16.46
C TYR A 910 -7.38 -37.96 -15.50
N PHE A 911 -8.38 -38.83 -15.57
CA PHE A 911 -9.63 -38.69 -14.84
C PHE A 911 -9.48 -38.41 -13.33
N PRO A 912 -8.57 -39.08 -12.58
CA PRO A 912 -8.35 -38.75 -11.17
C PRO A 912 -7.90 -37.30 -10.92
N GLY A 913 -7.11 -36.74 -11.83
CA GLY A 913 -6.72 -35.34 -11.81
C GLY A 913 -7.88 -34.42 -12.20
N LEU A 914 -8.59 -34.74 -13.29
CA LEU A 914 -9.73 -33.95 -13.79
C LEU A 914 -10.87 -33.86 -12.76
N ARG A 915 -11.24 -34.98 -12.13
CA ARG A 915 -12.26 -34.98 -11.07
C ARG A 915 -11.85 -34.12 -9.88
N SER A 916 -10.55 -34.06 -9.57
CA SER A 916 -10.04 -33.23 -8.48
C SER A 916 -10.07 -31.75 -8.90
N TRP A 917 -9.68 -31.46 -10.14
CA TRP A 917 -9.56 -30.12 -10.72
C TRP A 917 -10.89 -29.36 -10.78
N VAL A 918 -11.99 -30.03 -11.13
CA VAL A 918 -13.34 -29.41 -11.20
C VAL A 918 -13.84 -28.88 -9.84
N GLY A 919 -13.23 -29.28 -8.71
CA GLY A 919 -13.37 -28.57 -7.43
C GLY A 919 -14.66 -28.78 -6.63
N TYR A 920 -15.53 -29.71 -7.05
CA TYR A 920 -16.77 -30.04 -6.33
C TYR A 920 -16.53 -30.79 -5.00
N ARG A 921 -17.59 -30.98 -4.20
CA ARG A 921 -17.52 -31.70 -2.91
C ARG A 921 -17.20 -33.18 -3.12
N GLN A 922 -16.09 -33.65 -2.55
CA GLN A 922 -15.63 -35.03 -2.77
C GLN A 922 -15.44 -35.80 -1.46
N ILE A 923 -15.71 -37.10 -1.49
CA ILE A 923 -15.42 -38.01 -0.38
C ILE A 923 -14.88 -39.35 -0.91
N GLY A 924 -13.93 -39.92 -0.17
CA GLY A 924 -13.37 -41.23 -0.48
C GLY A 924 -13.95 -42.30 0.44
N ILE A 925 -14.42 -43.42 -0.14
CA ILE A 925 -14.84 -44.59 0.63
C ILE A 925 -13.85 -45.73 0.43
N VAL A 926 -13.52 -46.44 1.51
CA VAL A 926 -12.62 -47.59 1.43
C VAL A 926 -13.37 -48.79 0.84
N VAL A 927 -12.78 -49.39 -0.21
CA VAL A 927 -13.29 -50.57 -0.91
C VAL A 927 -12.15 -51.58 -1.10
N GLU A 928 -12.42 -52.85 -0.82
CA GLU A 928 -11.50 -53.96 -1.10
C GLU A 928 -11.62 -54.37 -2.58
N ARG A 929 -10.50 -54.45 -3.30
CA ARG A 929 -10.47 -54.95 -4.70
C ARG A 929 -10.23 -56.47 -4.70
N ALA A 930 -10.97 -57.19 -5.54
CA ALA A 930 -10.73 -58.60 -5.81
C ALA A 930 -9.41 -58.81 -6.61
N ALA A 931 -8.80 -60.00 -6.48
CA ALA A 931 -7.63 -60.35 -7.29
C ALA A 931 -8.03 -60.55 -8.76
N ARG A 932 -7.15 -60.19 -9.71
CA ARG A 932 -7.38 -60.40 -11.15
C ARG A 932 -7.69 -61.85 -11.47
N TYR A 933 -8.69 -62.07 -12.32
CA TYR A 933 -9.05 -63.38 -12.85
C TYR A 933 -7.92 -63.99 -13.74
N ASP A 934 -7.11 -63.15 -14.40
CA ASP A 934 -6.07 -63.55 -15.37
C ASP A 934 -4.61 -63.41 -14.86
N GLY A 935 -4.38 -62.80 -13.69
CA GLY A 935 -3.07 -62.72 -13.01
C GLY A 935 -1.97 -61.89 -13.69
N GLN A 936 -2.14 -61.35 -14.90
CA GLN A 936 -1.07 -60.65 -15.64
C GLN A 936 -1.16 -59.10 -15.58
N PRO A 937 -0.03 -58.38 -15.36
CA PRO A 937 -0.01 -56.92 -15.38
C PRO A 937 -0.05 -56.37 -16.82
N ARG A 938 -1.20 -55.85 -17.25
CA ARG A 938 -1.38 -55.21 -18.58
C ARG A 938 -0.58 -53.92 -18.80
N VAL A 939 -0.04 -53.27 -17.75
CA VAL A 939 0.75 -52.02 -17.88
C VAL A 939 2.22 -52.26 -17.52
N SER A 940 3.11 -51.94 -18.46
CA SER A 940 4.57 -52.06 -18.29
C SER A 940 5.17 -50.94 -17.43
N PHE A 941 6.40 -51.13 -16.94
CA PHE A 941 7.12 -50.09 -16.18
C PHE A 941 7.28 -48.78 -16.98
N TRP A 942 7.61 -48.87 -18.26
CA TRP A 942 7.69 -47.70 -19.14
C TRP A 942 6.33 -47.01 -19.35
N GLY A 943 5.23 -47.78 -19.35
CA GLY A 943 3.87 -47.23 -19.33
C GLY A 943 3.58 -46.41 -18.07
N LEU A 944 4.04 -46.87 -16.90
CA LEU A 944 3.91 -46.14 -15.63
C LEU A 944 4.72 -44.84 -15.63
N CYS A 945 5.96 -44.84 -16.15
CA CYS A 945 6.76 -43.62 -16.27
C CYS A 945 6.13 -42.59 -17.21
N ARG A 946 5.53 -43.04 -18.32
CA ARG A 946 4.80 -42.16 -19.25
C ARG A 946 3.59 -41.52 -18.56
N LEU A 947 2.80 -42.31 -17.82
CA LEU A 947 1.65 -41.81 -17.06
C LEU A 947 2.07 -40.78 -16.00
N ALA A 948 3.16 -41.07 -15.27
CA ALA A 948 3.72 -40.14 -14.29
C ALA A 948 4.17 -38.81 -14.93
N LYS A 949 4.84 -38.88 -16.08
CA LYS A 949 5.23 -37.70 -16.86
C LYS A 949 3.99 -36.88 -17.26
N THR A 950 2.98 -37.51 -17.84
CA THR A 950 1.72 -36.86 -18.21
C THR A 950 1.04 -36.20 -17.02
N ALA A 951 0.94 -36.89 -15.88
CA ALA A 951 0.34 -36.31 -14.67
C ALA A 951 1.10 -35.07 -14.16
N ILE A 952 2.43 -35.08 -14.17
CA ILE A 952 3.24 -33.95 -13.70
C ILE A 952 3.07 -32.75 -14.62
N PHE A 953 3.24 -32.91 -15.94
CA PHE A 953 3.22 -31.79 -16.87
C PHE A 953 1.80 -31.28 -17.18
N SER A 954 0.75 -32.12 -17.09
CA SER A 954 -0.63 -31.66 -17.29
C SER A 954 -1.23 -30.94 -16.07
N PHE A 955 -0.83 -31.28 -14.84
CA PHE A 955 -1.44 -30.74 -13.62
C PHE A 955 -0.51 -29.82 -12.81
N SER A 956 0.72 -29.58 -13.28
CA SER A 956 1.69 -28.73 -12.59
C SER A 956 2.54 -27.91 -13.56
N SER A 957 2.63 -26.60 -13.28
CA SER A 957 3.64 -25.72 -13.88
C SER A 957 4.99 -25.77 -13.14
N PHE A 958 5.11 -26.60 -12.09
CA PHE A 958 6.28 -26.65 -11.22
C PHE A 958 7.60 -26.91 -11.96
N PRO A 959 7.68 -27.85 -12.94
CA PRO A 959 8.92 -28.04 -13.70
C PRO A 959 9.42 -26.76 -14.38
N LEU A 960 8.48 -25.95 -14.91
CA LEU A 960 8.79 -24.67 -15.56
C LEU A 960 9.19 -23.61 -14.52
N SER A 961 8.46 -23.53 -13.41
CA SER A 961 8.76 -22.58 -12.33
C SER A 961 10.11 -22.86 -11.64
N VAL A 962 10.48 -24.12 -11.44
CA VAL A 962 11.79 -24.52 -10.90
C VAL A 962 12.91 -24.05 -11.83
N PHE A 963 12.74 -24.22 -13.14
CA PHE A 963 13.74 -23.74 -14.09
C PHE A 963 13.85 -22.21 -14.08
N GLY A 964 12.74 -21.49 -13.89
CA GLY A 964 12.76 -20.04 -13.67
C GLY A 964 13.55 -19.62 -12.41
N VAL A 965 13.40 -20.34 -11.30
CA VAL A 965 14.18 -20.12 -10.06
C VAL A 965 15.66 -20.43 -10.27
N ILE A 966 15.97 -21.55 -10.94
CA ILE A 966 17.34 -21.91 -11.29
C ILE A 966 17.96 -20.83 -12.18
N GLY A 967 17.22 -20.29 -13.15
CA GLY A 967 17.64 -19.16 -13.98
C GLY A 967 17.93 -17.90 -13.16
N MET A 968 17.07 -17.53 -12.22
CA MET A 968 17.31 -16.38 -11.33
C MET A 968 18.50 -16.57 -10.40
N LEU A 969 18.69 -17.77 -9.82
CA LEU A 969 19.85 -18.09 -9.01
C LEU A 969 21.14 -18.03 -9.83
N ALA A 970 21.10 -18.57 -11.05
CA ALA A 970 22.24 -18.55 -11.95
C ALA A 970 22.59 -17.11 -12.40
N LEU A 971 21.58 -16.25 -12.62
CA LEU A 971 21.76 -14.82 -12.86
C LEU A 971 22.36 -14.09 -11.64
N GLY A 972 21.91 -14.42 -10.42
CA GLY A 972 22.46 -13.87 -9.19
C GLY A 972 23.93 -14.27 -8.97
N ILE A 973 24.25 -15.55 -9.18
CA ILE A 973 25.63 -16.06 -9.10
C ILE A 973 26.51 -15.40 -10.18
N PHE A 974 26.02 -15.29 -11.41
CA PHE A 974 26.72 -14.58 -12.48
C PHE A 974 26.99 -13.12 -12.12
N THR A 975 25.97 -12.40 -11.62
CA THR A 975 26.10 -10.98 -11.24
C THR A 975 27.09 -10.82 -10.10
N ALA A 976 27.06 -11.69 -9.09
CA ALA A 976 28.01 -11.66 -7.97
C ALA A 976 29.44 -11.95 -8.43
N LEU A 977 29.65 -12.96 -9.27
CA LEU A 977 30.97 -13.30 -9.83
C LEU A 977 31.49 -12.19 -10.76
N ALA A 978 30.62 -11.60 -11.59
CA ALA A 978 30.96 -10.49 -12.48
C ALA A 978 31.31 -9.22 -11.68
N SER A 979 30.53 -8.90 -10.65
CA SER A 979 30.77 -7.75 -9.76
C SER A 979 32.04 -7.93 -8.94
N PHE A 980 32.30 -9.14 -8.44
CA PHE A 980 33.53 -9.48 -7.74
C PHE A 980 34.74 -9.39 -8.67
N SER A 981 34.65 -9.93 -9.90
CA SER A 981 35.71 -9.83 -10.90
C SER A 981 35.98 -8.38 -11.32
N LEU A 982 34.93 -7.57 -11.49
CA LEU A 982 35.03 -6.14 -11.79
C LEU A 982 35.64 -5.37 -10.61
N PHE A 983 35.24 -5.66 -9.37
CA PHE A 983 35.85 -5.11 -8.17
C PHE A 983 37.35 -5.43 -8.10
N CYS A 984 37.71 -6.70 -8.32
CA CYS A 984 39.11 -7.12 -8.36
C CYS A 984 39.88 -6.45 -9.50
N LYS A 985 39.26 -6.12 -10.65
CA LYS A 985 39.92 -5.40 -11.74
C LYS A 985 40.09 -3.90 -11.47
N LEU A 986 39.11 -3.27 -10.83
CA LEU A 986 39.09 -1.82 -10.59
C LEU A 986 39.89 -1.41 -9.34
N PHE A 987 39.92 -2.26 -8.31
CA PHE A 987 40.49 -1.93 -7.01
C PHE A 987 41.69 -2.80 -6.61
N THR A 988 42.04 -3.84 -7.39
CA THR A 988 43.21 -4.70 -7.14
C THR A 988 43.95 -5.05 -8.44
N ASN A 989 45.18 -5.60 -8.35
CA ASN A 989 45.94 -6.13 -9.49
C ASN A 989 45.87 -7.67 -9.61
N LEU A 990 44.86 -8.31 -9.01
CA LEU A 990 44.75 -9.77 -8.87
C LEU A 990 43.98 -10.48 -10.01
N ALA A 991 43.69 -9.80 -11.12
CA ALA A 991 42.93 -10.38 -12.22
C ALA A 991 43.79 -11.33 -13.08
N ILE A 992 43.74 -12.64 -12.79
CA ILE A 992 44.46 -13.71 -13.52
C ILE A 992 43.65 -14.17 -14.76
N PRO A 993 44.29 -14.46 -15.92
CA PRO A 993 43.60 -15.02 -17.10
C PRO A 993 43.03 -16.43 -16.83
N GLY A 994 41.71 -16.59 -16.98
CA GLY A 994 40.96 -17.77 -16.52
C GLY A 994 40.38 -18.64 -17.64
N TRP A 995 41.19 -19.18 -18.55
CA TRP A 995 40.70 -20.06 -19.62
C TRP A 995 39.86 -21.25 -19.10
N THR A 996 40.33 -21.92 -18.04
CA THR A 996 39.64 -23.06 -17.42
C THR A 996 38.31 -22.66 -16.77
N SER A 997 38.25 -21.50 -16.10
CA SER A 997 37.02 -21.01 -15.47
C SER A 997 35.99 -20.54 -16.51
N HIS A 998 36.43 -19.97 -17.64
CA HIS A 998 35.56 -19.62 -18.75
C HIS A 998 34.93 -20.87 -19.40
N ILE A 999 35.72 -21.93 -19.68
CA ILE A 999 35.19 -23.16 -20.29
C ILE A 999 34.22 -23.89 -19.38
N LEU A 1000 34.55 -24.02 -18.08
CA LEU A 1000 33.66 -24.69 -17.12
C LEU A 1000 32.34 -23.93 -16.96
N SER A 1001 32.39 -22.59 -16.89
CA SER A 1001 31.20 -21.75 -16.82
C SER A 1001 30.36 -21.89 -18.09
N ALA A 1002 30.97 -21.73 -19.27
CA ALA A 1002 30.28 -21.84 -20.55
C ALA A 1002 29.63 -23.21 -20.74
N SER A 1003 30.31 -24.30 -20.37
CA SER A 1003 29.79 -25.67 -20.47
C SER A 1003 28.63 -25.91 -19.49
N PHE A 1004 28.74 -25.42 -18.26
CA PHE A 1004 27.68 -25.54 -17.26
C PHE A 1004 26.40 -24.80 -17.68
N PHE A 1005 26.53 -23.54 -18.10
CA PHE A 1005 25.40 -22.75 -18.59
C PHE A 1005 24.84 -23.31 -19.91
N GLY A 1006 25.68 -23.86 -20.78
CA GLY A 1006 25.25 -24.56 -22.00
C GLY A 1006 24.39 -25.79 -21.71
N ALA A 1007 24.83 -26.66 -20.79
CA ALA A 1007 24.05 -27.82 -20.35
C ALA A 1007 22.73 -27.40 -19.69
N LEU A 1008 22.76 -26.33 -18.89
CA LEU A 1008 21.57 -25.79 -18.23
C LEU A 1008 20.54 -25.28 -19.24
N ASN A 1009 20.98 -24.53 -20.25
CA ASN A 1009 20.10 -24.01 -21.31
C ASN A 1009 19.48 -25.15 -22.13
N ALA A 1010 20.25 -26.18 -22.49
CA ALA A 1010 19.73 -27.34 -23.20
C ALA A 1010 18.64 -28.08 -22.40
N LEU A 1011 18.82 -28.20 -21.07
CA LEU A 1011 17.80 -28.76 -20.18
C LEU A 1011 16.53 -27.89 -20.16
N GLY A 1012 16.67 -26.56 -20.12
CA GLY A 1012 15.55 -25.62 -20.19
C GLY A 1012 14.74 -25.75 -21.47
N ILE A 1013 15.42 -25.86 -22.61
CA ILE A 1013 14.78 -26.07 -23.93
C ILE A 1013 14.05 -27.41 -23.97
N SER A 1014 14.61 -28.47 -23.38
CA SER A 1014 13.94 -29.78 -23.29
C SER A 1014 12.63 -29.72 -22.49
N ILE A 1015 12.63 -29.02 -21.35
CA ILE A 1015 11.42 -28.80 -20.53
C ILE A 1015 10.40 -27.97 -21.31
N LEU A 1016 10.83 -26.88 -21.97
CA LEU A 1016 9.98 -26.05 -22.82
C LEU A 1016 9.34 -26.89 -23.94
N GLY A 1017 10.13 -27.73 -24.60
CA GLY A 1017 9.68 -28.62 -25.66
C GLY A 1017 8.53 -29.54 -25.24
N GLU A 1018 8.56 -30.05 -24.00
CA GLU A 1018 7.46 -30.87 -23.47
C GLU A 1018 6.14 -30.10 -23.34
N TYR A 1019 6.19 -28.83 -22.93
CA TYR A 1019 5.00 -27.97 -22.89
C TYR A 1019 4.54 -27.59 -24.30
N VAL A 1020 5.48 -27.30 -25.22
CA VAL A 1020 5.16 -26.98 -26.62
C VAL A 1020 4.46 -28.14 -27.31
N ILE A 1021 4.88 -29.40 -27.08
CA ILE A 1021 4.20 -30.59 -27.61
C ILE A 1021 2.75 -30.67 -27.10
N ARG A 1022 2.51 -30.40 -25.82
CA ARG A 1022 1.15 -30.40 -25.24
C ARG A 1022 0.28 -29.29 -25.82
N ILE A 1023 0.83 -28.09 -25.99
CA ILE A 1023 0.15 -26.97 -26.65
C ILE A 1023 -0.19 -27.36 -28.10
N TYR A 1024 0.77 -27.95 -28.81
CA TYR A 1024 0.57 -28.42 -30.18
C TYR A 1024 -0.56 -29.46 -30.27
N ASP A 1025 -0.57 -30.48 -29.41
CA ASP A 1025 -1.63 -31.49 -29.37
C ASP A 1025 -3.00 -30.90 -29.01
N GLN A 1026 -3.03 -29.90 -28.13
CA GLN A 1026 -4.25 -29.16 -27.77
C GLN A 1026 -4.81 -28.37 -28.97
N VAL A 1027 -3.95 -27.64 -29.69
CA VAL A 1027 -4.33 -26.80 -30.84
C VAL A 1027 -4.73 -27.63 -32.07
N ARG A 1028 -4.18 -28.84 -32.23
CA ARG A 1028 -4.44 -29.72 -33.40
C ARG A 1028 -5.90 -30.13 -33.58
N GLY A 1029 -6.74 -30.02 -32.54
CA GLY A 1029 -8.19 -30.16 -32.69
C GLY A 1029 -8.74 -31.57 -33.00
N ARG A 1030 -7.92 -32.62 -33.11
CA ARG A 1030 -8.38 -33.99 -33.47
C ARG A 1030 -9.31 -34.58 -32.41
N PRO A 1031 -10.45 -35.20 -32.74
CA PRO A 1031 -11.35 -35.79 -31.74
C PRO A 1031 -10.66 -36.86 -30.89
N ILE A 1032 -11.11 -37.02 -29.63
CA ILE A 1032 -10.47 -37.91 -28.63
C ILE A 1032 -10.68 -39.39 -28.99
N PHE A 1033 -11.85 -39.72 -29.56
CA PHE A 1033 -12.21 -41.03 -30.08
C PHE A 1033 -13.09 -40.87 -31.31
N VAL A 1034 -13.36 -41.98 -32.00
CA VAL A 1034 -14.30 -42.06 -33.13
C VAL A 1034 -15.20 -43.26 -32.90
N VAL A 1035 -16.51 -43.02 -32.91
CA VAL A 1035 -17.55 -44.04 -32.77
C VAL A 1035 -17.79 -44.70 -34.13
N ASP A 1036 -17.82 -46.03 -34.15
CA ASP A 1036 -18.16 -46.84 -35.32
C ASP A 1036 -19.66 -47.15 -35.36
N SER A 1037 -20.21 -47.66 -34.26
CA SER A 1037 -21.63 -47.98 -34.13
C SER A 1037 -22.10 -47.93 -32.67
N THR A 1038 -23.41 -47.81 -32.47
CA THR A 1038 -24.04 -47.80 -31.14
C THR A 1038 -25.25 -48.77 -31.08
N ARG A 1039 -25.64 -49.17 -29.87
CA ARG A 1039 -26.87 -49.94 -29.57
C ARG A 1039 -27.61 -49.35 -28.38
N ASN A 1040 -28.93 -49.24 -28.48
CA ASN A 1040 -29.80 -48.64 -27.45
C ASN A 1040 -29.33 -47.24 -27.00
N VAL A 1041 -28.57 -46.55 -27.84
CA VAL A 1041 -28.19 -45.15 -27.68
C VAL A 1041 -28.99 -44.40 -28.74
N GLU A 1042 -29.93 -43.55 -28.34
CA GLU A 1042 -30.59 -42.68 -29.32
C GLU A 1042 -29.52 -41.73 -29.89
N ASP A 1043 -29.45 -41.64 -31.22
CA ASP A 1043 -28.53 -40.76 -31.95
C ASP A 1043 -28.90 -39.28 -31.70
N GLU A 1044 -28.54 -38.76 -30.53
CA GLU A 1044 -28.41 -37.31 -30.32
C GLU A 1044 -27.05 -36.79 -30.79
N THR A 1045 -26.16 -37.68 -31.27
CA THR A 1045 -24.79 -37.36 -31.71
C THR A 1045 -24.73 -36.59 -33.05
N ALA A 1046 -25.85 -36.37 -33.73
CA ALA A 1046 -25.93 -35.37 -34.80
C ALA A 1046 -25.98 -33.93 -34.26
N ALA A 1047 -26.33 -33.71 -32.99
CA ALA A 1047 -26.59 -32.38 -32.44
C ALA A 1047 -25.38 -31.59 -31.87
N PRO A 1048 -24.22 -32.13 -31.46
CA PRO A 1048 -23.16 -31.29 -30.90
C PRO A 1048 -22.38 -30.51 -31.96
N ALA A 1049 -22.40 -30.96 -33.22
CA ALA A 1049 -21.79 -30.26 -34.36
C ALA A 1049 -22.78 -29.30 -35.04
N ALA A 1050 -24.08 -29.58 -34.99
CA ALA A 1050 -25.13 -28.72 -35.53
C ALA A 1050 -25.43 -27.54 -34.61
N ILE A 1051 -25.46 -27.72 -33.28
CA ILE A 1051 -25.66 -26.60 -32.33
C ILE A 1051 -24.44 -25.66 -32.35
N ARG A 1052 -23.21 -26.20 -32.43
CA ARG A 1052 -22.01 -25.37 -32.61
C ARG A 1052 -21.88 -24.73 -33.99
N ARG A 1053 -22.52 -25.26 -35.04
CA ARG A 1053 -22.57 -24.62 -36.37
C ARG A 1053 -23.74 -23.66 -36.52
N ALA A 1054 -24.84 -23.87 -35.81
CA ALA A 1054 -26.00 -22.98 -35.75
C ALA A 1054 -25.68 -21.76 -34.88
N ASP A 1055 -25.02 -21.92 -33.73
CA ASP A 1055 -24.56 -20.79 -32.92
C ASP A 1055 -23.42 -20.02 -33.61
N LEU A 1056 -22.51 -20.71 -34.33
CA LEU A 1056 -21.51 -20.01 -35.15
C LEU A 1056 -22.09 -19.43 -36.43
N HIS A 1057 -23.16 -19.97 -37.01
CA HIS A 1057 -23.85 -19.33 -38.15
C HIS A 1057 -24.70 -18.17 -37.67
N GLU A 1058 -25.39 -18.23 -36.53
CA GLU A 1058 -26.05 -17.06 -35.95
C GLU A 1058 -25.04 -15.99 -35.54
N GLU A 1059 -23.90 -16.36 -34.95
CA GLU A 1059 -22.83 -15.39 -34.65
C GLU A 1059 -22.11 -14.88 -35.91
N LEU A 1060 -21.86 -15.72 -36.93
CA LEU A 1060 -21.30 -15.27 -38.22
C LEU A 1060 -22.31 -14.46 -39.03
N ASP A 1061 -23.59 -14.83 -39.03
CA ASP A 1061 -24.64 -14.12 -39.75
C ASP A 1061 -24.92 -12.81 -39.04
N ALA A 1062 -24.91 -12.76 -37.70
CA ALA A 1062 -24.92 -11.50 -36.95
C ALA A 1062 -23.66 -10.67 -37.18
N LEU A 1063 -22.47 -11.27 -37.28
CA LEU A 1063 -21.23 -10.55 -37.63
C LEU A 1063 -21.22 -10.05 -39.07
N HIS A 1064 -21.72 -10.85 -40.02
CA HIS A 1064 -21.87 -10.46 -41.42
C HIS A 1064 -22.98 -9.43 -41.60
N GLU A 1065 -24.05 -9.49 -40.80
CA GLU A 1065 -25.13 -8.50 -40.77
C GLU A 1065 -24.64 -7.20 -40.13
N ILE A 1066 -23.85 -7.25 -39.05
CA ILE A 1066 -23.18 -6.08 -38.47
C ILE A 1066 -22.14 -5.50 -39.44
N GLN A 1067 -21.36 -6.33 -40.14
CA GLN A 1067 -20.39 -5.86 -41.14
C GLN A 1067 -21.09 -5.29 -42.37
N ARG A 1068 -22.19 -5.89 -42.82
CA ARG A 1068 -23.01 -5.38 -43.92
C ARG A 1068 -23.70 -4.08 -43.53
N LEU A 1069 -24.28 -3.99 -42.33
CA LEU A 1069 -24.86 -2.77 -41.79
C LEU A 1069 -23.79 -1.69 -41.64
N ASN A 1070 -22.60 -2.00 -41.13
CA ASN A 1070 -21.50 -1.04 -41.05
C ASN A 1070 -21.01 -0.59 -42.43
N ALA A 1071 -20.93 -1.50 -43.41
CA ALA A 1071 -20.56 -1.16 -44.78
C ALA A 1071 -21.65 -0.33 -45.49
N GLU A 1072 -22.93 -0.62 -45.25
CA GLU A 1072 -24.07 0.18 -45.72
C GLU A 1072 -24.11 1.54 -45.01
N LEU A 1073 -23.77 1.61 -43.72
CA LEU A 1073 -23.65 2.86 -42.96
C LEU A 1073 -22.49 3.71 -43.47
N GLU A 1074 -21.33 3.11 -43.76
CA GLU A 1074 -20.18 3.77 -44.37
C GLU A 1074 -20.48 4.22 -45.81
N ALA A 1075 -21.21 3.43 -46.58
CA ALA A 1075 -21.68 3.80 -47.93
C ALA A 1075 -22.71 4.94 -47.89
N MET A 1076 -23.66 4.92 -46.96
CA MET A 1076 -24.60 6.02 -46.72
C MET A 1076 -23.88 7.28 -46.26
N ARG A 1077 -22.93 7.16 -45.33
CA ARG A 1077 -22.14 8.28 -44.81
C ARG A 1077 -21.26 8.91 -45.89
N SER A 1078 -20.70 8.10 -46.79
CA SER A 1078 -19.93 8.58 -47.94
C SER A 1078 -20.80 9.14 -49.08
N GLN A 1079 -22.05 8.69 -49.25
CA GLN A 1079 -23.04 9.34 -50.12
C GLN A 1079 -23.56 10.65 -49.55
N LEU A 1080 -23.73 10.75 -48.22
CA LEU A 1080 -24.15 11.95 -47.50
C LEU A 1080 -23.05 13.01 -47.49
N LEU A 1081 -21.79 12.63 -47.34
CA LEU A 1081 -20.64 13.54 -47.47
C LEU A 1081 -20.48 14.14 -48.89
N ASN A 1082 -21.15 13.57 -49.90
CA ASN A 1082 -21.16 14.06 -51.28
C ASN A 1082 -22.45 14.81 -51.66
N ARG A 1083 -23.43 14.94 -50.76
CA ARG A 1083 -24.66 15.73 -50.97
C ARG A 1083 -24.66 16.95 -50.06
N ASP A 1084 -24.43 18.11 -50.67
CA ASP A 1084 -24.33 19.41 -50.03
C ASP A 1084 -25.71 20.00 -49.61
N GLU A 1085 -26.64 19.17 -49.12
CA GLU A 1085 -28.01 19.62 -48.83
C GLU A 1085 -28.52 19.21 -47.44
N THR A 1086 -28.46 20.20 -46.54
CA THR A 1086 -29.41 20.60 -45.49
C THR A 1086 -29.99 19.55 -44.53
N ALA A 1087 -29.60 19.72 -43.25
CA ALA A 1087 -30.23 19.50 -41.93
C ALA A 1087 -31.51 18.64 -41.73
N GLU A 1088 -32.39 18.47 -42.71
CA GLU A 1088 -33.57 17.59 -42.58
C GLU A 1088 -33.21 16.10 -42.68
N ALA A 1089 -32.10 15.75 -43.35
CA ALA A 1089 -31.65 14.36 -43.47
C ALA A 1089 -31.08 13.79 -42.15
N GLU A 1090 -30.48 14.62 -41.28
CA GLU A 1090 -29.90 14.14 -40.01
C GLU A 1090 -30.98 13.76 -38.98
N SER A 1091 -32.15 14.42 -39.00
CA SER A 1091 -33.22 14.12 -38.03
C SER A 1091 -33.93 12.79 -38.30
N GLN A 1092 -34.03 12.35 -39.57
CA GLN A 1092 -34.65 11.06 -39.89
C GLN A 1092 -33.73 9.87 -39.59
N VAL A 1093 -32.42 10.06 -39.60
CA VAL A 1093 -31.44 8.99 -39.34
C VAL A 1093 -31.30 8.71 -37.84
N VAL A 1094 -31.38 9.72 -36.98
CA VAL A 1094 -31.35 9.53 -35.50
C VAL A 1094 -32.60 8.79 -35.00
N GLU A 1095 -33.71 8.83 -35.76
CA GLU A 1095 -34.93 8.10 -35.42
C GLU A 1095 -34.95 6.67 -35.98
N GLN A 1096 -34.08 6.35 -36.96
CA GLN A 1096 -33.95 5.01 -37.55
C GLN A 1096 -32.77 4.17 -37.01
N VAL A 1097 -31.73 4.80 -36.45
CA VAL A 1097 -30.63 4.13 -35.71
C VAL A 1097 -31.05 3.89 -34.26
#